data_AF-A0A1V6HYD5-F1
#
_entry.id   AF-A0A1V6HYD5-F1
#
_cell.length_a   1.000
_cell.length_b   1.000
_cell.length_c   1.000
_cell.angle_alpha   90.00
_cell.angle_beta   90.00
_cell.angle_gamma   90.00
#
_symmetry.space_group_name_H-M   'P 1'
#
loop_
_entity.id
_entity.type
_entity.pdbx_description
1 polymer ?
#
loop_
_entity_poly.entity_id
_entity_poly.type
_entity_poly.pdbx_seq_one_letter_code
_entity_poly.pdbx_strand_id
1 'polypeptide(L)'
;MRFRVLLVEFAATTGFHRAEWFPFIKGRLNKKHQVQWVRFGVEPSNMLQFQADGVALNHDDINVLSKLLKGWNPSHILFSLNPSTALLEALSLPSPGCQILHAGPADSLNSGRMASLWADGPAFPDSENNVRLLANLAGQIPDYGWIPGNTAATTTNPLPFVIAGDPCQYNKAFSLNPFLNVGHQDALVRHGGCAFCTRPEGDELAWKAVDPNLAIQNQLEAIALTCPTNNQRLMIRMQGETPIKHLGTTIENIVKSGLPGSDFLFDCRSDMLVRRLEEFTRALPALKGTSHRIEISLVGVENFCSKELDRFNKGFDGITNLKALWVLFQLERQWRDYFGFRQYGGLSLITMTPWTEPEELTLNLSISSLLEIEDIAGKLLSGRLRLYPSLPLYWRAKQDGLLTDGYDDPLLDTASLSLYDHETPWRFANPVLENVSKILIRLEDNRVPADFDELTTEVTQLALNCRSSNNSVTNLARHIVQMAVIKQNLNQAVPSIKDLMNEGRNFVGQSYLSHPFNEPPSLTPQDFLNGGKFKVALPLESILDIKPVSKIEPIDFHVLDKWKRCDSLPNLQLVKRPDTNFHEAFFGENPHDVSRAIELTLRLYGFQLSGINSDTVAKELRETVIEIGKLLGYPECCSKAMAFEATAMQESTFWMHIVRRVSAPDKIPFELHPFSVGLEYIPCEANCPTALARARLVLDRLEKAVPDKFRSYVQMLHNPTLLFSDEQGAIVELIPLEDPIAGSARSPENDRIKRSDGEACYRFRFQVGMSSLRTHLASYIKLADEIVIERECVTLYREGRPFIPLSGQVFVWWHKHVFQRDFWQAMVEAKRANAHALAAANTTAEVLKIDAATVRAGAFLTHVFKQVPDRSFSGYKIVTVVTISPGEIHVGLKGSDEPLDIIVDIRPNQTAALAKIGRITLRHPEDSPIKSPAQWRGFRSFRDFIGQLLTERSRQS
;
A
#
# COMPACT_ATOMS: atom_id res chain seq x y z
N MET A 1 47.25 -6.35 25.79
CA MET A 1 46.76 -7.72 25.49
C MET A 1 46.03 -7.69 24.16
N ARG A 2 46.27 -8.63 23.24
CA ARG A 2 45.55 -8.71 21.95
C ARG A 2 44.33 -9.62 22.13
N PHE A 3 43.13 -9.04 22.12
CA PHE A 3 41.91 -9.83 22.16
C PHE A 3 41.66 -10.56 20.82
N ARG A 4 41.10 -11.76 20.93
CA ARG A 4 40.49 -12.51 19.83
C ARG A 4 38.98 -12.38 19.97
N VAL A 5 38.36 -11.65 19.06
CA VAL A 5 36.93 -11.35 19.08
C VAL A 5 36.24 -12.14 17.98
N LEU A 6 35.13 -12.79 18.31
CA LEU A 6 34.27 -13.46 17.35
C LEU A 6 32.92 -12.75 17.30
N LEU A 7 32.57 -12.22 16.13
CA LEU A 7 31.24 -11.66 15.86
C LEU A 7 30.39 -12.76 15.21
N VAL A 8 29.25 -13.08 15.81
CA VAL A 8 28.32 -14.11 15.32
C VAL A 8 27.03 -13.42 14.91
N GLU A 9 26.76 -13.37 13.62
CA GLU A 9 25.53 -12.80 13.08
C GLU A 9 24.51 -13.89 12.79
N PHE A 10 23.30 -13.71 13.32
CA PHE A 10 22.09 -14.36 12.85
C PHE A 10 21.41 -13.44 11.85
N ALA A 11 21.45 -13.81 10.57
CA ALA A 11 20.88 -13.04 9.46
C ALA A 11 19.60 -13.71 8.97
N ALA A 12 18.50 -12.96 8.90
CA ALA A 12 17.27 -13.52 8.38
C ALA A 12 17.46 -13.88 6.90
N THR A 13 17.02 -15.08 6.49
CA THR A 13 17.06 -15.49 5.08
C THR A 13 16.14 -14.63 4.22
N THR A 14 15.13 -14.01 4.84
CA THR A 14 14.25 -13.00 4.27
C THR A 14 13.94 -11.92 5.32
N GLY A 15 13.84 -10.64 4.89
CA GLY A 15 13.48 -9.55 5.78
C GLY A 15 14.66 -8.87 6.50
N PHE A 16 14.53 -8.67 7.82
CA PHE A 16 15.35 -7.73 8.60
C PHE A 16 16.80 -8.19 8.84
N HIS A 17 17.75 -7.25 8.76
CA HIS A 17 19.16 -7.42 9.14
C HIS A 17 19.49 -6.54 10.37
N ARG A 18 20.16 -7.11 11.39
CA ARG A 18 20.50 -6.40 12.65
C ARG A 18 21.99 -6.22 12.92
N ALA A 19 22.87 -6.77 12.08
CA ALA A 19 24.32 -6.63 12.24
C ALA A 19 24.90 -5.33 11.62
N GLU A 20 24.13 -4.24 11.64
CA GLU A 20 24.52 -2.92 11.13
C GLU A 20 25.89 -2.46 11.67
N TRP A 21 26.16 -2.72 12.94
CA TRP A 21 27.37 -2.25 13.63
C TRP A 21 28.60 -3.12 13.42
N PHE A 22 28.43 -4.38 13.01
CA PHE A 22 29.51 -5.36 12.97
C PHE A 22 30.67 -4.95 12.04
N PRO A 23 30.42 -4.41 10.83
CA PRO A 23 31.48 -3.90 9.97
C PRO A 23 32.33 -2.81 10.63
N PHE A 24 31.68 -1.88 11.34
CA PHE A 24 32.36 -0.76 11.99
C PHE A 24 33.14 -1.21 13.24
N ILE A 25 32.57 -2.12 14.03
CA ILE A 25 33.24 -2.74 15.17
C ILE A 25 34.48 -3.51 14.69
N LYS A 26 34.33 -4.33 13.64
CA LYS A 26 35.43 -5.10 13.04
C LYS A 26 36.55 -4.17 12.56
N GLY A 27 36.21 -3.16 11.74
CA GLY A 27 37.19 -2.19 11.22
C GLY A 27 37.93 -1.44 12.32
N ARG A 28 37.24 -1.03 13.39
CA ARG A 28 37.86 -0.37 14.56
C ARG A 28 38.79 -1.30 15.32
N LEU A 29 38.34 -2.52 15.63
CA LEU A 29 39.08 -3.47 16.47
C LEU A 29 40.27 -4.10 15.73
N ASN A 30 40.18 -4.33 14.41
CA ASN A 30 41.27 -4.89 13.60
C ASN A 30 42.56 -4.04 13.63
N LYS A 31 42.48 -2.76 14.03
CA LYS A 31 43.66 -1.90 14.26
C LYS A 31 44.58 -2.42 15.36
N LYS A 32 44.04 -3.12 16.38
CA LYS A 32 44.78 -3.54 17.59
C LYS A 32 44.51 -4.98 18.04
N HIS A 33 43.46 -5.61 17.52
CA HIS A 33 42.96 -6.93 17.92
C HIS A 33 42.72 -7.82 16.70
N GLN A 34 42.43 -9.10 16.94
CA GLN A 34 42.07 -10.04 15.87
C GLN A 34 40.56 -10.27 15.92
N VAL A 35 39.87 -10.01 14.82
CA VAL A 35 38.41 -10.14 14.74
C VAL A 35 38.02 -11.05 13.58
N GLN A 36 37.14 -12.00 13.86
CA GLN A 36 36.44 -12.79 12.85
C GLN A 36 34.94 -12.50 12.92
N TRP A 37 34.28 -12.46 11.77
CA TRP A 37 32.83 -12.34 11.66
C TRP A 37 32.29 -13.53 10.89
N VAL A 38 31.42 -14.30 11.54
CA VAL A 38 30.70 -15.42 10.94
C VAL A 38 29.22 -15.09 10.85
N ARG A 39 28.60 -15.42 9.72
CA ARG A 39 27.19 -15.13 9.44
C ARG A 39 26.41 -16.43 9.20
N PHE A 40 25.33 -16.62 9.92
CA PHE A 40 24.39 -17.74 9.75
C PHE A 40 23.09 -17.22 9.17
N GLY A 41 22.65 -17.78 8.04
CA GLY A 41 21.30 -17.55 7.52
C GLY A 41 20.30 -18.34 8.34
N VAL A 42 19.32 -17.66 8.94
CA VAL A 42 18.30 -18.25 9.82
C VAL A 42 16.92 -17.89 9.30
N GLU A 43 16.01 -18.87 9.28
CA GLU A 43 14.61 -18.64 8.90
C GLU A 43 13.93 -17.62 9.84
N PRO A 44 13.12 -16.67 9.34
CA PRO A 44 12.49 -15.65 10.18
C PRO A 44 11.68 -16.24 11.34
N SER A 45 11.00 -17.37 11.14
CA SER A 45 10.24 -18.05 12.20
C SER A 45 11.09 -18.52 13.37
N ASN A 46 12.37 -18.83 13.15
CA ASN A 46 13.32 -19.18 14.20
C ASN A 46 13.94 -17.94 14.87
N MET A 47 13.68 -16.75 14.33
CA MET A 47 13.97 -15.47 14.98
C MET A 47 12.77 -14.93 15.75
N LEU A 48 11.53 -15.30 15.37
CA LEU A 48 10.27 -14.87 15.99
C LEU A 48 10.13 -15.43 17.42
N GLN A 49 10.12 -14.53 18.40
CA GLN A 49 10.17 -14.81 19.85
C GLN A 49 8.79 -15.03 20.48
N PHE A 50 7.83 -15.68 19.81
CA PHE A 50 6.51 -15.91 20.41
C PHE A 50 6.57 -16.75 21.69
N GLN A 51 7.53 -17.67 21.77
CA GLN A 51 7.68 -18.63 22.87
C GLN A 51 9.14 -19.08 23.11
N ALA A 52 10.09 -18.62 22.29
CA ALA A 52 11.49 -19.08 22.32
C ALA A 52 12.37 -18.12 23.12
N ASP A 53 13.28 -18.67 23.92
CA ASP A 53 14.24 -17.97 24.78
C ASP A 53 15.46 -17.37 24.03
N GLY A 54 15.46 -17.43 22.69
CA GLY A 54 16.49 -16.87 21.82
C GLY A 54 16.56 -17.56 20.46
N VAL A 55 17.53 -17.14 19.63
CA VAL A 55 17.76 -17.71 18.30
C VAL A 55 18.37 -19.11 18.44
N ALA A 56 17.69 -20.11 17.87
CA ALA A 56 18.21 -21.48 17.78
C ALA A 56 18.90 -21.73 16.43
N LEU A 57 19.92 -22.59 16.46
CA LEU A 57 20.57 -23.14 15.27
C LEU A 57 20.26 -24.64 15.16
N ASN A 58 20.23 -25.15 13.93
CA ASN A 58 20.13 -26.60 13.73
C ASN A 58 21.43 -27.31 14.10
N HIS A 59 21.41 -28.65 14.15
CA HIS A 59 22.56 -29.44 14.58
C HIS A 59 23.82 -29.22 13.73
N ASP A 60 23.68 -29.04 12.41
CA ASP A 60 24.80 -28.83 11.51
C ASP A 60 25.46 -27.45 11.74
N ASP A 61 24.64 -26.41 11.88
CA ASP A 61 25.08 -25.05 12.16
C ASP A 61 25.76 -24.94 13.54
N ILE A 62 25.23 -25.64 14.55
CA ILE A 62 25.86 -25.78 15.88
C ILE A 62 27.25 -26.42 15.75
N ASN A 63 27.38 -27.49 14.95
CA ASN A 63 28.65 -28.16 14.74
C ASN A 63 29.67 -27.26 14.06
N VAL A 64 29.25 -26.42 13.10
CA VAL A 64 30.12 -25.42 12.46
C VAL A 64 30.59 -24.39 13.49
N LEU A 65 29.68 -23.81 14.26
CA LEU A 65 30.04 -22.81 15.28
C LEU A 65 30.93 -23.41 16.38
N SER A 66 30.66 -24.63 16.84
CA SER A 66 31.49 -25.34 17.83
C SER A 66 32.92 -25.57 17.33
N LYS A 67 33.09 -25.98 16.06
CA LYS A 67 34.42 -26.12 15.44
C LYS A 67 35.15 -24.78 15.37
N LEU A 68 34.44 -23.71 15.03
CA LEU A 68 35.00 -22.35 14.98
C LEU A 68 35.44 -21.89 16.37
N LEU A 69 34.63 -22.09 17.41
CA LEU A 69 34.97 -21.74 18.78
C LEU A 69 36.22 -22.49 19.28
N LYS A 70 36.34 -23.80 18.97
CA LYS A 70 37.51 -24.61 19.34
C LYS A 70 38.77 -24.20 18.58
N GLY A 71 38.65 -23.94 17.28
CA GLY A 71 39.79 -23.59 16.42
C GLY A 71 40.29 -22.16 16.63
N TRP A 72 39.37 -21.20 16.76
CA TRP A 72 39.70 -19.78 16.95
C TRP A 72 40.03 -19.44 18.41
N ASN A 73 39.37 -20.12 19.36
CA ASN A 73 39.49 -19.91 20.80
C ASN A 73 39.29 -18.43 21.20
N PRO A 74 38.11 -17.84 20.93
CA PRO A 74 37.87 -16.42 21.19
C PRO A 74 37.98 -16.08 22.67
N SER A 75 38.51 -14.89 22.95
CA SER A 75 38.44 -14.26 24.29
C SER A 75 37.13 -13.52 24.51
N HIS A 76 36.47 -13.09 23.43
CA HIS A 76 35.21 -12.36 23.45
C HIS A 76 34.32 -12.83 22.30
N ILE A 77 33.03 -13.01 22.56
CA ILE A 77 32.02 -13.33 21.55
C ILE A 77 30.90 -12.28 21.63
N LEU A 78 30.53 -11.74 20.47
CA LEU A 78 29.37 -10.84 20.35
C LEU A 78 28.37 -11.46 19.37
N PHE A 79 27.19 -11.80 19.87
CA PHE A 79 26.07 -12.24 19.04
C PHE A 79 25.24 -11.06 18.56
N SER A 80 24.72 -11.09 17.32
CA SER A 80 23.85 -10.02 16.80
C SER A 80 22.47 -10.00 17.47
N LEU A 81 22.00 -11.15 17.97
CA LEU A 81 20.76 -11.33 18.72
C LEU A 81 21.01 -12.28 19.91
N ASN A 82 20.06 -12.36 20.84
CA ASN A 82 20.16 -13.31 21.95
C ASN A 82 20.06 -14.77 21.42
N PRO A 83 21.09 -15.62 21.60
CA PRO A 83 21.02 -17.05 21.30
C PRO A 83 20.15 -17.80 22.33
N SER A 84 19.50 -18.89 21.93
CA SER A 84 18.71 -19.71 22.85
C SER A 84 19.55 -20.39 23.93
N THR A 85 18.93 -20.73 25.06
CA THR A 85 19.62 -21.44 26.15
C THR A 85 20.16 -22.78 25.67
N ALA A 86 19.39 -23.51 24.86
CA ALA A 86 19.80 -24.78 24.27
C ALA A 86 21.04 -24.63 23.36
N LEU A 87 21.14 -23.52 22.62
CA LEU A 87 22.31 -23.22 21.79
C LEU A 87 23.56 -22.97 22.66
N LEU A 88 23.43 -22.16 23.71
CA LEU A 88 24.53 -21.88 24.64
C LEU A 88 25.03 -23.16 25.32
N GLU A 89 24.11 -24.02 25.76
CA GLU A 89 24.43 -25.32 26.38
C GLU A 89 25.14 -26.25 25.41
N ALA A 90 24.65 -26.38 24.17
CA ALA A 90 25.29 -27.18 23.12
C ALA A 90 26.71 -26.69 22.77
N LEU A 91 26.97 -25.38 22.91
CA LEU A 91 28.28 -24.79 22.68
C LEU A 91 29.18 -24.76 23.94
N SER A 92 28.67 -25.18 25.09
CA SER A 92 29.35 -25.09 26.39
C SER A 92 29.78 -23.67 26.75
N LEU A 93 28.88 -22.70 26.54
CA LEU A 93 29.08 -21.28 26.86
C LEU A 93 28.25 -20.86 28.09
N PRO A 94 28.75 -19.92 28.92
CA PRO A 94 30.07 -19.28 28.85
C PRO A 94 31.21 -20.24 29.23
N SER A 95 32.34 -20.14 28.53
CA SER A 95 33.56 -20.89 28.87
C SER A 95 34.49 -20.06 29.78
N PRO A 96 35.29 -20.70 30.66
CA PRO A 96 36.21 -19.98 31.54
C PRO A 96 37.20 -19.11 30.75
N GLY A 97 37.17 -17.79 30.97
CA GLY A 97 38.06 -16.83 30.31
C GLY A 97 37.55 -16.27 28.97
N CYS A 98 36.30 -16.56 28.57
CA CYS A 98 35.64 -15.96 27.41
C CYS A 98 34.49 -15.05 27.87
N GLN A 99 34.50 -13.78 27.46
CA GLN A 99 33.37 -12.87 27.69
C GLN A 99 32.34 -12.99 26.55
N ILE A 100 31.06 -13.06 26.89
CA ILE A 100 29.97 -13.19 25.93
C ILE A 100 28.97 -12.06 26.09
N LEU A 101 28.55 -11.47 24.97
CA LEU A 101 27.56 -10.41 24.89
C LEU A 101 26.62 -10.66 23.71
N HIS A 102 25.43 -10.04 23.74
CA HIS A 102 24.55 -9.96 22.56
C HIS A 102 24.11 -8.52 22.27
N ALA A 103 23.84 -8.22 21.00
CA ALA A 103 23.30 -6.93 20.55
C ALA A 103 21.77 -6.94 20.33
N GLY A 104 21.09 -8.04 20.70
CA GLY A 104 19.62 -8.10 20.71
C GLY A 104 18.96 -7.32 21.87
N PRO A 105 17.63 -7.12 21.83
CA PRO A 105 16.86 -6.49 22.91
C PRO A 105 17.18 -7.08 24.28
N ALA A 106 17.20 -6.25 25.33
CA ALA A 106 17.36 -6.72 26.70
C ALA A 106 16.04 -7.36 27.15
N ASP A 107 16.01 -8.68 27.27
CA ASP A 107 14.82 -9.41 27.69
C ASP A 107 14.63 -9.28 29.21
N SER A 108 13.56 -8.62 29.67
CA SER A 108 13.29 -8.40 31.09
C SER A 108 12.89 -9.68 31.83
N LEU A 109 12.50 -10.74 31.10
CA LEU A 109 12.00 -11.99 31.70
C LEU A 109 13.09 -13.05 31.89
N ASN A 110 14.23 -12.96 31.19
CA ASN A 110 15.27 -14.00 31.15
C ASN A 110 16.70 -13.45 31.34
N SER A 111 16.89 -12.43 32.17
CA SER A 111 18.17 -11.73 32.40
C SER A 111 19.29 -12.54 33.09
N GLY A 112 19.29 -13.88 32.98
CA GLY A 112 20.07 -14.76 33.85
C GLY A 112 21.43 -15.26 33.34
N ARG A 113 21.70 -15.30 32.03
CA ARG A 113 22.90 -16.02 31.50
C ARG A 113 23.90 -15.18 30.68
N MET A 114 23.50 -14.07 30.09
CA MET A 114 24.39 -13.25 29.27
C MET A 114 23.96 -11.78 29.32
N ALA A 115 24.93 -10.87 29.40
CA ALA A 115 24.65 -9.45 29.36
C ALA A 115 24.33 -9.01 27.93
N SER A 116 23.25 -8.26 27.79
CA SER A 116 23.03 -7.46 26.59
C SER A 116 24.11 -6.36 26.53
N LEU A 117 24.58 -6.04 25.33
CA LEU A 117 25.36 -4.82 25.08
C LEU A 117 24.62 -3.56 25.57
N TRP A 118 23.31 -3.68 25.77
CA TRP A 118 22.40 -2.62 26.15
C TRP A 118 21.90 -2.72 27.61
N ALA A 119 22.44 -3.62 28.43
CA ALA A 119 21.89 -3.95 29.76
C ALA A 119 21.94 -2.80 30.82
N ASP A 120 22.68 -1.70 30.57
CA ASP A 120 22.78 -0.55 31.48
C ASP A 120 21.70 0.53 31.23
N GLY A 121 20.58 0.18 30.60
CA GLY A 121 19.46 1.09 30.34
C GLY A 121 18.39 0.44 29.45
N PRO A 122 17.30 1.14 29.10
CA PRO A 122 16.33 0.62 28.14
C PRO A 122 17.02 0.27 26.80
N ALA A 123 16.33 -0.41 25.89
CA ALA A 123 16.83 -0.88 24.59
C ALA A 123 17.51 0.17 23.68
N PHE A 124 17.53 1.43 24.13
CA PHE A 124 18.47 2.47 23.76
C PHE A 124 19.18 2.98 25.03
N PRO A 125 20.52 2.83 25.19
CA PRO A 125 21.23 3.58 26.23
C PRO A 125 21.02 5.08 26.02
N ASP A 126 21.28 5.85 27.07
CA ASP A 126 21.09 7.31 27.13
C ASP A 126 21.24 8.01 25.78
N SER A 127 20.26 8.84 25.43
CA SER A 127 20.08 9.38 24.07
C SER A 127 21.37 9.98 23.50
N GLU A 128 22.13 10.66 24.35
CA GLU A 128 23.41 11.30 24.08
C GLU A 128 24.52 10.30 23.70
N ASN A 129 24.55 9.12 24.33
CA ASN A 129 25.58 8.11 24.09
C ASN A 129 25.39 7.38 22.76
N ASN A 130 24.15 7.17 22.32
CA ASN A 130 23.85 6.53 21.04
C ASN A 130 24.22 7.41 19.85
N VAL A 131 23.87 8.70 19.88
CA VAL A 131 24.21 9.61 18.78
C VAL A 131 25.72 9.82 18.68
N ARG A 132 26.40 9.94 19.83
CA ARG A 132 27.87 9.99 19.86
C ARG A 132 28.51 8.70 19.37
N LEU A 133 27.95 7.54 19.70
CA LEU A 133 28.42 6.26 19.17
C LEU A 133 28.29 6.22 17.65
N LEU A 134 27.13 6.61 17.10
CA LEU A 134 26.89 6.71 15.65
C LEU A 134 27.91 7.61 14.97
N ALA A 135 28.08 8.84 15.47
CA ALA A 135 29.05 9.80 14.94
C ALA A 135 30.49 9.24 15.01
N ASN A 136 30.86 8.60 16.12
CA ASN A 136 32.17 7.97 16.30
C ASN A 136 32.41 6.81 15.31
N LEU A 137 31.38 6.03 15.01
CA LEU A 137 31.44 4.91 14.05
C LEU A 137 31.48 5.41 12.61
N ALA A 138 30.73 6.46 12.28
CA ALA A 138 30.74 7.10 10.96
C ALA A 138 32.15 7.59 10.56
N GLY A 139 32.95 8.02 11.54
CA GLY A 139 34.36 8.40 11.34
C GLY A 139 35.35 7.22 11.25
N GLN A 140 34.91 5.97 11.37
CA GLN A 140 35.77 4.79 11.18
C GLN A 140 35.71 4.25 9.75
N ILE A 141 36.77 3.55 9.34
CA ILE A 141 36.77 2.73 8.12
C ILE A 141 36.21 1.35 8.50
N PRO A 142 35.00 0.97 8.03
CA PRO A 142 34.41 -0.34 8.30
C PRO A 142 35.13 -1.46 7.54
N ASP A 143 34.86 -2.70 7.94
CA ASP A 143 35.33 -3.90 7.25
C ASP A 143 34.14 -4.88 7.10
N TYR A 144 33.62 -5.01 5.88
CA TYR A 144 32.44 -5.82 5.56
C TYR A 144 32.76 -7.29 5.30
N GLY A 145 34.01 -7.72 5.49
CA GLY A 145 34.40 -9.11 5.26
C GLY A 145 33.83 -10.06 6.33
N TRP A 146 33.07 -11.06 5.91
CA TRP A 146 32.53 -12.11 6.78
C TRP A 146 32.69 -13.51 6.16
N ILE A 147 32.50 -14.53 6.98
CA ILE A 147 32.62 -15.94 6.60
C ILE A 147 31.23 -16.61 6.72
N PRO A 148 30.76 -17.35 5.70
CA PRO A 148 29.49 -18.07 5.79
C PRO A 148 29.58 -19.19 6.84
N GLY A 149 28.66 -19.17 7.80
CA GLY A 149 28.45 -20.24 8.78
C GLY A 149 27.58 -21.38 8.23
N ASN A 150 26.77 -21.10 7.20
CA ASN A 150 25.92 -22.09 6.53
C ASN A 150 25.64 -21.73 5.06
N THR A 151 25.03 -22.65 4.31
CA THR A 151 24.69 -22.45 2.89
C THR A 151 23.77 -21.26 2.68
N ALA A 152 22.81 -21.03 3.58
CA ALA A 152 21.87 -19.92 3.51
C ALA A 152 22.59 -18.57 3.52
N ALA A 153 23.58 -18.39 4.39
CA ALA A 153 24.41 -17.17 4.43
C ALA A 153 25.15 -16.93 3.11
N THR A 154 25.64 -17.98 2.43
CA THR A 154 26.34 -17.86 1.13
C THR A 154 25.42 -17.36 0.01
N THR A 155 24.12 -17.68 0.09
CA THR A 155 23.14 -17.35 -0.95
C THR A 155 22.40 -16.03 -0.72
N THR A 156 22.56 -15.41 0.44
CA THR A 156 21.88 -14.15 0.80
C THR A 156 22.86 -12.98 0.74
N ASN A 157 22.57 -11.99 -0.12
CA ASN A 157 23.39 -10.79 -0.20
C ASN A 157 23.49 -10.09 1.17
N PRO A 158 24.67 -9.57 1.53
CA PRO A 158 24.78 -8.68 2.68
C PRO A 158 24.04 -7.37 2.39
N LEU A 159 23.63 -6.68 3.46
CA LEU A 159 23.10 -5.32 3.42
C LEU A 159 24.11 -4.38 4.08
N PRO A 160 25.09 -3.83 3.34
CA PRO A 160 26.00 -2.81 3.88
C PRO A 160 25.25 -1.53 4.26
N PHE A 161 25.73 -0.87 5.30
CA PHE A 161 25.23 0.43 5.78
C PHE A 161 26.30 1.49 5.59
N VAL A 162 25.93 2.65 5.05
CA VAL A 162 26.75 3.87 5.00
C VAL A 162 26.17 4.87 5.99
N ILE A 163 26.96 5.27 6.98
CA ILE A 163 26.54 6.16 8.07
C ILE A 163 27.27 7.48 7.89
N ALA A 164 26.53 8.55 7.55
CA ALA A 164 27.12 9.84 7.21
C ALA A 164 26.39 11.03 7.82
N GLY A 165 25.54 10.81 8.83
CA GLY A 165 24.86 11.89 9.52
C GLY A 165 23.79 11.43 10.48
N ASP A 166 23.18 12.42 11.12
CA ASP A 166 22.07 12.20 12.02
C ASP A 166 20.89 11.52 11.30
N PRO A 167 20.33 10.42 11.83
CA PRO A 167 19.17 9.74 11.28
C PRO A 167 17.93 10.61 11.05
N CYS A 168 17.70 11.66 11.86
CA CYS A 168 16.54 12.56 11.71
C CYS A 168 16.73 13.87 12.48
N GLN A 169 16.75 15.02 11.80
CA GLN A 169 16.94 16.33 12.44
C GLN A 169 15.61 17.03 12.78
N TYR A 170 14.47 16.38 12.54
CA TYR A 170 13.17 16.95 12.87
C TYR A 170 12.94 17.01 14.39
N ASN A 171 12.79 18.22 14.94
CA ASN A 171 12.71 18.45 16.38
C ASN A 171 11.64 19.48 16.82
N LYS A 172 10.43 19.47 16.22
CA LYS A 172 9.32 20.33 16.70
C LYS A 172 9.02 20.02 18.17
N ALA A 173 9.13 21.01 19.04
CA ALA A 173 8.95 20.83 20.48
C ALA A 173 7.58 20.25 20.84
N PHE A 174 7.54 19.29 21.77
CA PHE A 174 6.29 18.69 22.26
C PHE A 174 5.41 19.68 23.01
N SER A 175 6.01 20.69 23.67
CA SER A 175 5.30 21.75 24.39
C SER A 175 4.42 22.63 23.50
N LEU A 176 4.66 22.62 22.18
CA LEU A 176 3.85 23.34 21.19
C LEU A 176 2.65 22.52 20.70
N ASN A 177 2.55 21.25 21.10
CA ASN A 177 1.45 20.38 20.69
C ASN A 177 0.41 20.29 21.83
N PRO A 178 -0.79 20.87 21.65
CA PRO A 178 -1.81 20.91 22.71
C PRO A 178 -2.41 19.53 23.03
N PHE A 179 -2.24 18.54 22.14
CA PHE A 179 -2.71 17.17 22.39
C PHE A 179 -1.83 16.43 23.40
N LEU A 180 -0.52 16.68 23.39
CA LEU A 180 0.46 15.92 24.17
C LEU A 180 0.46 16.36 25.64
N ASN A 181 0.69 15.40 26.54
CA ASN A 181 0.95 15.67 27.94
C ASN A 181 2.47 15.80 28.17
N VAL A 182 2.94 17.03 28.41
CA VAL A 182 4.36 17.34 28.65
C VAL A 182 4.71 17.42 30.14
N GLY A 183 3.85 16.95 31.05
CA GLY A 183 4.10 16.95 32.50
C GLY A 183 5.17 15.96 32.97
N HIS A 184 5.65 15.07 32.10
CA HIS A 184 6.58 13.99 32.41
C HIS A 184 7.89 14.08 31.62
N GLN A 185 8.44 15.29 31.43
CA GLN A 185 9.61 15.53 30.57
C GLN A 185 10.81 14.65 30.95
N ASP A 186 11.08 14.48 32.25
CA ASP A 186 12.20 13.68 32.75
C ASP A 186 12.12 12.19 32.38
N ALA A 187 10.93 11.69 31.99
CA ALA A 187 10.74 10.31 31.54
C ALA A 187 10.91 10.15 30.03
N LEU A 188 10.95 11.23 29.24
CA LEU A 188 10.92 11.16 27.79
C LEU A 188 12.33 10.98 27.21
N VAL A 189 12.44 10.17 26.15
CA VAL A 189 13.71 10.01 25.40
C VAL A 189 14.05 11.24 24.53
N ARG A 190 13.08 12.14 24.34
CA ARG A 190 13.18 13.38 23.56
C ARG A 190 12.16 14.41 24.01
N HIS A 191 12.38 15.67 23.69
CA HIS A 191 11.54 16.82 23.99
C HIS A 191 10.89 17.42 22.73
N GLY A 192 11.23 16.90 21.55
CA GLY A 192 10.65 17.29 20.28
C GLY A 192 10.77 16.23 19.18
N GLY A 193 10.21 16.52 18.01
CA GLY A 193 10.16 15.62 16.86
C GLY A 193 8.86 14.80 16.80
N CYS A 194 8.89 13.60 16.21
CA CYS A 194 7.68 12.76 16.16
C CYS A 194 7.39 12.15 17.54
N ALA A 195 6.14 12.22 18.00
CA ALA A 195 5.71 11.86 19.35
C ALA A 195 5.74 10.34 19.66
N PHE A 196 5.91 9.51 18.63
CA PHE A 196 6.03 8.05 18.73
C PHE A 196 7.46 7.55 18.51
N CYS A 197 8.43 8.44 18.28
CA CYS A 197 9.79 8.05 17.91
C CYS A 197 10.61 7.74 19.16
N THR A 198 11.14 6.52 19.23
CA THR A 198 12.06 6.08 20.29
C THR A 198 13.50 6.49 20.04
N ARG A 199 13.79 7.15 18.90
CA ARG A 199 15.14 7.60 18.61
C ARG A 199 15.53 8.78 19.51
N PRO A 200 16.77 8.80 20.02
CA PRO A 200 17.39 9.95 20.66
C PRO A 200 17.18 11.28 19.93
N GLU A 201 17.29 12.40 20.65
CA GLU A 201 17.50 13.70 20.01
C GLU A 201 18.84 13.75 19.30
N GLY A 202 18.90 14.50 18.21
CA GLY A 202 20.15 14.71 17.49
C GLY A 202 21.15 15.54 18.29
N ASP A 203 22.44 15.22 18.17
CA ASP A 203 23.55 15.94 18.79
C ASP A 203 24.42 16.55 17.66
N GLU A 204 24.12 17.81 17.30
CA GLU A 204 24.88 18.52 16.27
C GLU A 204 26.38 18.63 16.60
N LEU A 205 26.74 18.72 17.88
CA LEU A 205 28.14 18.81 18.30
C LEU A 205 28.87 17.49 18.06
N ALA A 206 28.22 16.35 18.31
CA ALA A 206 28.77 15.03 18.02
C ALA A 206 29.07 14.85 16.52
N TRP A 207 28.17 15.32 15.65
CA TRP A 207 28.33 15.19 14.20
C TRP A 207 29.28 16.23 13.60
N LYS A 208 29.60 17.33 14.29
CA LYS A 208 30.51 18.38 13.81
C LYS A 208 31.90 17.88 13.44
N ALA A 209 32.36 16.80 14.07
CA ALA A 209 33.67 16.19 13.82
C ALA A 209 33.69 15.21 12.63
N VAL A 210 32.52 14.87 12.06
CA VAL A 210 32.40 13.94 10.94
C VAL A 210 32.22 14.74 9.65
N ASP A 211 33.18 14.64 8.73
CA ASP A 211 32.96 15.09 7.36
C ASP A 211 32.09 14.04 6.64
N PRO A 212 30.83 14.36 6.29
CA PRO A 212 29.92 13.38 5.73
C PRO A 212 30.35 12.91 4.33
N ASN A 213 30.97 13.77 3.52
CA ASN A 213 31.41 13.39 2.18
C ASN A 213 32.58 12.42 2.26
N LEU A 214 33.55 12.70 3.14
CA LEU A 214 34.68 11.80 3.39
C LEU A 214 34.22 10.47 4.01
N ALA A 215 33.25 10.52 4.92
CA ALA A 215 32.66 9.31 5.52
C ALA A 215 31.98 8.43 4.45
N ILE A 216 31.16 9.01 3.57
CA ILE A 216 30.53 8.29 2.46
C ILE A 216 31.61 7.66 1.56
N GLN A 217 32.61 8.46 1.13
CA GLN A 217 33.67 7.96 0.25
C GLN A 217 34.42 6.77 0.86
N ASN A 218 34.91 6.92 2.09
CA ASN A 218 35.67 5.87 2.77
C ASN A 218 34.85 4.59 2.99
N GLN A 219 33.57 4.73 3.31
CA GLN A 219 32.69 3.59 3.54
C GLN A 219 32.31 2.87 2.24
N LEU A 220 32.03 3.60 1.14
CA LEU A 220 31.81 2.99 -0.17
C LEU A 220 33.05 2.24 -0.68
N GLU A 221 34.24 2.81 -0.48
CA GLU A 221 35.51 2.15 -0.81
C GLU A 221 35.72 0.90 0.04
N ALA A 222 35.46 0.96 1.34
CA ALA A 222 35.52 -0.21 2.22
C ALA A 222 34.55 -1.32 1.79
N ILE A 223 33.32 -0.98 1.37
CA ILE A 223 32.36 -1.95 0.81
C ILE A 223 32.97 -2.61 -0.43
N ALA A 224 33.46 -1.82 -1.39
CA ALA A 224 34.05 -2.34 -2.62
C ALA A 224 35.24 -3.28 -2.38
N LEU A 225 36.05 -3.00 -1.36
CA LEU A 225 37.26 -3.77 -1.03
C LEU A 225 37.00 -5.03 -0.20
N THR A 226 36.02 -5.00 0.70
CA THR A 226 35.90 -6.02 1.76
C THR A 226 34.60 -6.80 1.75
N CYS A 227 33.53 -6.27 1.15
CA CYS A 227 32.24 -6.92 1.14
C CYS A 227 32.28 -8.14 0.21
N PRO A 228 31.96 -9.36 0.69
CA PRO A 228 31.83 -10.52 -0.19
C PRO A 228 30.75 -10.26 -1.23
N THR A 229 31.09 -10.32 -2.52
CA THR A 229 30.14 -10.18 -3.63
C THR A 229 30.16 -11.44 -4.50
N ASN A 230 29.01 -11.77 -5.08
CA ASN A 230 28.79 -12.89 -5.99
C ASN A 230 28.44 -12.39 -7.41
N ASN A 231 28.96 -11.22 -7.81
CA ASN A 231 28.60 -10.48 -9.02
C ASN A 231 27.11 -10.08 -9.13
N GLN A 232 26.34 -10.15 -8.05
CA GLN A 232 24.99 -9.58 -8.00
C GLN A 232 25.02 -8.10 -7.62
N ARG A 233 23.91 -7.41 -7.89
CA ARG A 233 23.71 -6.04 -7.44
C ARG A 233 23.71 -5.98 -5.92
N LEU A 234 24.45 -5.04 -5.34
CA LEU A 234 24.45 -4.81 -3.90
C LEU A 234 23.31 -3.87 -3.52
N MET A 235 22.67 -4.14 -2.39
CA MET A 235 21.75 -3.20 -1.74
C MET A 235 22.53 -2.50 -0.64
N ILE A 236 22.63 -1.17 -0.68
CA ILE A 236 23.43 -0.39 0.28
C ILE A 236 22.50 0.59 0.99
N ARG A 237 22.37 0.48 2.32
CA ARG A 237 21.53 1.37 3.11
C ARG A 237 22.26 2.66 3.44
N MET A 238 21.73 3.79 2.97
CA MET A 238 22.23 5.13 3.25
C MET A 238 21.54 5.66 4.51
N GLN A 239 22.26 5.70 5.63
CA GLN A 239 21.74 6.13 6.92
C GLN A 239 22.09 7.60 7.19
N GLY A 240 21.10 8.32 7.71
CA GLY A 240 21.17 9.75 8.01
C GLY A 240 20.38 10.60 7.01
N GLU A 241 19.99 11.81 7.42
CA GLU A 241 19.40 12.79 6.49
C GLU A 241 20.46 13.46 5.60
N THR A 242 21.72 13.48 6.04
CA THR A 242 22.82 14.16 5.34
C THR A 242 23.03 13.67 3.90
N PRO A 243 23.03 12.36 3.60
CA PRO A 243 23.12 11.88 2.22
C PRO A 243 22.05 12.46 1.28
N ILE A 244 20.81 12.66 1.74
CA ILE A 244 19.73 13.25 0.96
C ILE A 244 19.86 14.77 0.90
N LYS A 245 20.24 15.42 2.01
CA LYS A 245 20.44 16.88 2.05
C LYS A 245 21.56 17.37 1.15
N HIS A 246 22.53 16.49 0.84
CA HIS A 246 23.61 16.75 -0.10
C HIS A 246 23.59 15.75 -1.26
N LEU A 247 22.40 15.48 -1.81
CA LEU A 247 22.19 14.44 -2.83
C LEU A 247 23.16 14.54 -4.02
N GLY A 248 23.49 15.75 -4.47
CA GLY A 248 24.45 15.97 -5.55
C GLY A 248 25.82 15.36 -5.27
N THR A 249 26.44 15.73 -4.14
CA THR A 249 27.78 15.20 -3.76
C THR A 249 27.71 13.72 -3.40
N THR A 250 26.61 13.26 -2.80
CA THR A 250 26.37 11.83 -2.56
C THR A 250 26.37 11.04 -3.86
N ILE A 251 25.65 11.51 -4.90
CA ILE A 251 25.62 10.84 -6.21
C ILE A 251 26.98 10.90 -6.89
N GLU A 252 27.72 12.00 -6.79
CA GLU A 252 29.10 12.05 -7.30
C GLU A 252 30.00 11.00 -6.66
N ASN A 253 29.90 10.79 -5.34
CA ASN A 253 30.65 9.75 -4.63
C ASN A 253 30.21 8.34 -5.06
N ILE A 254 28.92 8.12 -5.27
CA ILE A 254 28.38 6.85 -5.79
C ILE A 254 28.97 6.56 -7.18
N VAL A 255 28.92 7.52 -8.10
CA VAL A 255 29.41 7.37 -9.49
C VAL A 255 30.92 7.12 -9.52
N LYS A 256 31.69 7.72 -8.61
CA LYS A 256 33.14 7.54 -8.51
C LYS A 256 33.54 6.25 -7.78
N SER A 257 32.60 5.55 -7.15
CA SER A 257 32.90 4.34 -6.37
C SER A 257 33.30 3.17 -7.27
N GLY A 258 34.18 2.30 -6.77
CA GLY A 258 34.56 1.05 -7.44
C GLY A 258 33.55 -0.08 -7.27
N LEU A 259 32.29 0.24 -6.92
CA LEU A 259 31.27 -0.75 -6.63
C LEU A 259 30.70 -1.38 -7.91
N PRO A 260 30.24 -2.64 -7.87
CA PRO A 260 29.37 -3.16 -8.91
C PRO A 260 28.06 -2.36 -8.95
N GLY A 261 27.24 -2.54 -10.00
CA GLY A 261 25.90 -1.96 -10.06
C GLY A 261 25.14 -2.20 -8.76
N SER A 262 24.70 -1.14 -8.11
CA SER A 262 24.20 -1.18 -6.73
C SER A 262 22.96 -0.31 -6.57
N ASP A 263 22.09 -0.71 -5.65
CA ASP A 263 20.86 -0.02 -5.28
C ASP A 263 21.08 0.66 -3.92
N PHE A 264 21.09 1.99 -3.91
CA PHE A 264 21.33 2.81 -2.73
C PHE A 264 20.00 3.18 -2.09
N LEU A 265 19.74 2.59 -0.91
CA LEU A 265 18.48 2.64 -0.21
C LEU A 265 18.46 3.82 0.77
N PHE A 266 17.56 4.78 0.57
CA PHE A 266 17.39 5.97 1.39
C PHE A 266 16.07 5.95 2.16
N ASP A 267 16.09 6.56 3.34
CA ASP A 267 14.90 6.86 4.13
C ASP A 267 14.59 8.34 4.08
N CYS A 268 13.33 8.72 3.84
CA CYS A 268 12.98 10.12 3.67
C CYS A 268 11.69 10.47 4.41
N ARG A 269 11.63 11.67 4.98
CA ARG A 269 10.38 12.27 5.42
C ARG A 269 9.63 12.87 4.23
N SER A 270 8.30 12.81 4.24
CA SER A 270 7.45 13.35 3.18
C SER A 270 7.76 14.82 2.88
N ASP A 271 7.85 15.65 3.91
CA ASP A 271 8.14 17.09 3.76
C ASP A 271 9.55 17.37 3.21
N MET A 272 10.53 16.54 3.56
CA MET A 272 11.88 16.63 3.00
C MET A 272 11.88 16.25 1.52
N LEU A 273 11.18 15.17 1.14
CA LEU A 273 11.07 14.74 -0.24
C LEU A 273 10.45 15.82 -1.12
N VAL A 274 9.34 16.43 -0.65
CA VAL A 274 8.66 17.53 -1.36
C VAL A 274 9.59 18.75 -1.52
N ARG A 275 10.27 19.18 -0.45
CA ARG A 275 11.20 20.33 -0.52
C ARG A 275 12.42 20.09 -1.41
N ARG A 276 12.80 18.83 -1.64
CA ARG A 276 14.04 18.44 -2.34
C ARG A 276 13.82 17.99 -3.78
N LEU A 277 12.59 18.05 -4.32
CA LEU A 277 12.30 17.59 -5.68
C LEU A 277 13.30 18.13 -6.73
N GLU A 278 13.56 19.44 -6.72
CA GLU A 278 14.49 20.06 -7.68
C GLU A 278 15.94 19.55 -7.55
N GLU A 279 16.37 19.16 -6.35
CA GLU A 279 17.68 18.56 -6.13
C GLU A 279 17.75 17.15 -6.73
N PHE A 280 16.71 16.33 -6.56
CA PHE A 280 16.60 15.03 -7.24
C PHE A 280 16.63 15.19 -8.75
N THR A 281 15.83 16.11 -9.31
CA THR A 281 15.78 16.38 -10.76
C THR A 281 17.14 16.81 -11.32
N ARG A 282 17.95 17.55 -10.55
CA ARG A 282 19.30 17.97 -10.97
C ARG A 282 20.36 16.89 -10.80
N ALA A 283 20.26 16.05 -9.77
CA ALA A 283 21.33 15.12 -9.39
C ALA A 283 21.23 13.73 -10.06
N LEU A 284 20.01 13.19 -10.24
CA LEU A 284 19.79 11.90 -10.89
C LEU A 284 20.39 11.76 -12.31
N PRO A 285 20.44 12.80 -13.18
CA PRO A 285 21.10 12.70 -14.48
C PRO A 285 22.56 12.23 -14.43
N ALA A 286 23.29 12.45 -13.32
CA ALA A 286 24.69 12.05 -13.18
C ALA A 286 24.89 10.53 -13.12
N LEU A 287 23.83 9.75 -12.88
CA LEU A 287 23.86 8.29 -12.88
C LEU A 287 23.81 7.69 -14.29
N LYS A 288 23.54 8.50 -15.33
CA LYS A 288 23.49 8.03 -16.72
C LYS A 288 24.78 7.34 -17.13
N GLY A 289 24.66 6.16 -17.72
CA GLY A 289 25.80 5.32 -18.13
C GLY A 289 26.41 4.49 -17.01
N THR A 290 25.98 4.68 -15.76
CA THR A 290 26.26 3.73 -14.67
C THR A 290 25.19 2.66 -14.59
N SER A 291 25.43 1.64 -13.75
CA SER A 291 24.41 0.67 -13.37
C SER A 291 23.90 0.89 -11.95
N HIS A 292 24.16 2.04 -11.33
CA HIS A 292 23.68 2.35 -9.98
C HIS A 292 22.25 2.90 -10.01
N ARG A 293 21.51 2.67 -8.92
CA ARG A 293 20.14 3.16 -8.74
C ARG A 293 19.96 3.77 -7.36
N ILE A 294 19.18 4.83 -7.28
CA ILE A 294 18.72 5.45 -6.04
C ILE A 294 17.34 4.89 -5.71
N GLU A 295 17.15 4.42 -4.49
CA GLU A 295 15.91 3.82 -4.04
C GLU A 295 15.41 4.55 -2.79
N ILE A 296 14.18 5.08 -2.82
CA ILE A 296 13.51 5.52 -1.60
C ILE A 296 12.88 4.29 -0.96
N SER A 297 13.62 3.68 -0.05
CA SER A 297 13.26 2.44 0.62
C SER A 297 12.30 2.60 1.81
N LEU A 298 12.07 3.83 2.27
CA LEU A 298 11.06 4.13 3.29
C LEU A 298 10.64 5.58 3.21
N VAL A 299 9.33 5.83 3.20
CA VAL A 299 8.76 7.14 3.46
C VAL A 299 7.90 7.10 4.72
N GLY A 300 8.24 7.93 5.70
CA GLY A 300 7.48 8.08 6.95
C GLY A 300 6.20 8.88 6.75
N VAL A 301 5.23 8.33 6.02
CA VAL A 301 3.89 8.90 5.79
C VAL A 301 3.07 8.86 7.08
N GLU A 302 3.06 7.70 7.72
CA GLU A 302 2.29 7.26 8.90
C GLU A 302 0.77 7.32 8.71
N ASN A 303 0.22 8.44 8.24
CA ASN A 303 -1.23 8.60 8.11
C ASN A 303 -1.56 9.68 7.07
N PHE A 304 -2.67 9.55 6.35
CA PHE A 304 -3.17 10.61 5.47
C PHE A 304 -4.13 11.59 6.16
N CYS A 305 -4.57 11.31 7.39
CA CYS A 305 -5.39 12.22 8.17
C CYS A 305 -4.52 13.24 8.92
N SER A 306 -4.76 14.53 8.64
CA SER A 306 -4.01 15.60 9.29
C SER A 306 -4.20 15.63 10.82
N LYS A 307 -5.38 15.24 11.33
CA LYS A 307 -5.62 15.16 12.79
C LYS A 307 -4.68 14.15 13.46
N GLU A 308 -4.48 13.00 12.83
CA GLU A 308 -3.58 11.97 13.35
C GLU A 308 -2.11 12.40 13.25
N LEU A 309 -1.73 13.06 12.15
CA LEU A 309 -0.39 13.62 11.98
C LEU A 309 -0.06 14.70 13.03
N ASP A 310 -1.07 15.48 13.44
CA ASP A 310 -0.96 16.42 14.55
C ASP A 310 -0.75 15.70 15.88
N ARG A 311 -1.50 14.63 16.17
CA ARG A 311 -1.27 13.78 17.36
C ARG A 311 0.13 13.20 17.37
N PHE A 312 0.65 12.78 16.21
CA PHE A 312 2.01 12.31 16.03
C PHE A 312 3.09 13.40 16.07
N ASN A 313 2.70 14.67 16.15
CA ASN A 313 3.60 15.82 16.09
C ASN A 313 4.50 15.79 14.84
N LYS A 314 3.98 15.40 13.67
CA LYS A 314 4.78 15.23 12.43
C LYS A 314 5.22 16.55 11.79
N GLY A 315 4.50 17.63 12.07
CA GLY A 315 4.84 18.98 11.62
C GLY A 315 4.48 19.28 10.16
N PHE A 316 3.67 18.41 9.55
CA PHE A 316 3.08 18.55 8.23
C PHE A 316 1.73 17.82 8.19
N ASP A 317 0.96 18.05 7.12
CA ASP A 317 -0.41 17.60 6.93
C ASP A 317 -0.55 16.44 5.91
N GLY A 318 -1.77 15.92 5.74
CA GLY A 318 -2.09 14.86 4.78
C GLY A 318 -1.84 15.27 3.32
N ILE A 319 -2.02 16.55 3.00
CA ILE A 319 -1.73 17.12 1.67
C ILE A 319 -0.23 16.98 1.35
N THR A 320 0.64 17.21 2.34
CA THR A 320 2.09 17.01 2.17
C THR A 320 2.44 15.55 1.86
N ASN A 321 1.74 14.59 2.47
CA ASN A 321 1.90 13.17 2.16
C ASN A 321 1.45 12.85 0.72
N LEU A 322 0.35 13.41 0.25
CA LEU A 322 -0.10 13.26 -1.15
C LEU A 322 0.90 13.87 -2.15
N LYS A 323 1.48 15.04 -1.82
CA LYS A 323 2.54 15.66 -2.63
C LYS A 323 3.82 14.82 -2.65
N ALA A 324 4.16 14.16 -1.55
CA ALA A 324 5.29 13.24 -1.51
C ALA A 324 5.08 12.03 -2.46
N LEU A 325 3.86 11.47 -2.51
CA LEU A 325 3.52 10.44 -3.51
C LEU A 325 3.67 10.96 -4.94
N TRP A 326 3.17 12.16 -5.21
CA TRP A 326 3.36 12.81 -6.51
C TRP A 326 4.86 12.92 -6.86
N VAL A 327 5.73 13.34 -5.94
CA VAL A 327 7.19 13.40 -6.17
C VAL A 327 7.75 12.01 -6.51
N LEU A 328 7.42 10.97 -5.74
CA LEU A 328 7.90 9.60 -6.00
C LEU A 328 7.52 9.15 -7.41
N PHE A 329 6.25 9.34 -7.78
CA PHE A 329 5.75 8.94 -9.10
C PHE A 329 6.37 9.75 -10.24
N GLN A 330 6.58 11.06 -10.06
CA GLN A 330 7.26 11.90 -11.05
C GLN A 330 8.71 11.46 -11.27
N LEU A 331 9.44 11.21 -10.19
CA LEU A 331 10.84 10.78 -10.26
C LEU A 331 10.98 9.39 -10.90
N GLU A 332 10.14 8.42 -10.52
CA GLU A 332 10.12 7.09 -11.13
C GLU A 332 9.80 7.16 -12.62
N ARG A 333 8.81 7.97 -13.01
CA ARG A 333 8.45 8.16 -14.42
C ARG A 333 9.58 8.77 -15.23
N GLN A 334 10.29 9.76 -14.68
CA GLN A 334 11.36 10.47 -15.39
C GLN A 334 12.69 9.71 -15.40
N TRP A 335 12.97 8.91 -14.37
CA TRP A 335 14.27 8.30 -14.11
C TRP A 335 14.19 6.80 -13.79
N ARG A 336 13.30 6.05 -14.46
CA ARG A 336 12.97 4.64 -14.14
C ARG A 336 14.18 3.71 -13.92
N ASP A 337 15.24 3.87 -14.71
CA ASP A 337 16.44 3.02 -14.61
C ASP A 337 17.37 3.42 -13.45
N TYR A 338 17.27 4.65 -12.95
CA TYR A 338 18.17 5.26 -11.97
C TYR A 338 17.49 5.63 -10.65
N PHE A 339 16.16 5.56 -10.59
CA PHE A 339 15.34 5.86 -9.42
C PHE A 339 14.28 4.78 -9.22
N GLY A 340 14.00 4.45 -7.97
CA GLY A 340 12.92 3.55 -7.57
C GLY A 340 12.42 3.85 -6.16
N PHE A 341 11.27 3.27 -5.84
CA PHE A 341 10.75 3.23 -4.47
C PHE A 341 9.81 2.03 -4.22
N ARG A 342 9.49 1.23 -5.24
CA ARG A 342 8.54 0.11 -5.14
C ARG A 342 9.23 -1.21 -4.80
N GLN A 343 10.43 -1.45 -5.35
CA GLN A 343 11.11 -2.74 -5.23
C GLN A 343 11.58 -3.03 -3.81
N TYR A 344 12.16 -2.00 -3.16
CA TYR A 344 12.72 -2.09 -1.82
C TYR A 344 12.04 -1.14 -0.84
N GLY A 345 11.09 -0.36 -1.33
CA GLY A 345 10.47 0.72 -0.58
C GLY A 345 8.99 0.55 -0.39
N GLY A 346 8.46 1.52 0.33
CA GLY A 346 7.08 1.54 0.75
C GLY A 346 6.82 2.71 1.68
N LEU A 347 5.55 2.93 1.93
CA LEU A 347 5.05 3.88 2.89
C LEU A 347 4.99 3.19 4.24
N SER A 348 5.63 3.78 5.25
CA SER A 348 5.36 3.42 6.64
C SER A 348 3.98 3.96 6.99
N LEU A 349 3.08 3.10 7.44
CA LEU A 349 1.76 3.49 7.93
C LEU A 349 1.55 3.05 9.39
N ILE A 350 0.93 3.96 10.14
CA ILE A 350 0.34 3.77 11.46
C ILE A 350 -1.12 4.21 11.31
N THR A 351 -1.98 3.28 10.91
CA THR A 351 -3.40 3.53 10.64
C THR A 351 -4.26 3.43 11.89
N MET A 352 -3.76 2.82 12.97
CA MET A 352 -4.48 2.61 14.21
C MET A 352 -3.67 3.07 15.44
N THR A 353 -4.31 3.88 16.27
CA THR A 353 -3.83 4.40 17.54
C THR A 353 -4.96 4.37 18.58
N PRO A 354 -4.69 4.61 19.87
CA PRO A 354 -5.75 4.66 20.87
C PRO A 354 -6.87 5.67 20.56
N TRP A 355 -6.61 6.68 19.71
CA TRP A 355 -7.56 7.77 19.40
C TRP A 355 -8.05 7.76 17.96
N THR A 356 -7.72 6.75 17.17
CA THR A 356 -8.20 6.65 15.79
C THR A 356 -9.72 6.67 15.76
N GLU A 357 -10.28 7.41 14.82
CA GLU A 357 -11.72 7.40 14.53
C GLU A 357 -12.02 6.68 13.19
N PRO A 358 -13.22 6.09 13.03
CA PRO A 358 -13.58 5.34 11.81
C PRO A 358 -13.42 6.13 10.50
N GLU A 359 -13.67 7.44 10.50
CA GLU A 359 -13.49 8.30 9.34
C GLU A 359 -12.01 8.50 8.95
N GLU A 360 -11.09 8.43 9.91
CA GLU A 360 -9.65 8.56 9.70
C GLU A 360 -9.11 7.26 9.06
N LEU A 361 -9.57 6.11 9.54
CA LEU A 361 -9.25 4.82 8.94
C LEU A 361 -9.84 4.69 7.53
N THR A 362 -11.10 5.09 7.35
CA THR A 362 -11.77 5.10 6.04
C THR A 362 -11.05 5.99 5.02
N LEU A 363 -10.49 7.13 5.47
CA LEU A 363 -9.68 8.00 4.62
C LEU A 363 -8.43 7.29 4.09
N ASN A 364 -7.65 6.65 4.97
CA ASN A 364 -6.44 5.94 4.57
C ASN A 364 -6.75 4.81 3.57
N LEU A 365 -7.79 4.02 3.83
CA LEU A 365 -8.24 2.94 2.93
C LEU A 365 -8.71 3.49 1.57
N SER A 366 -9.47 4.59 1.57
CA SER A 366 -9.98 5.19 0.34
C SER A 366 -8.86 5.80 -0.50
N ILE A 367 -7.90 6.48 0.11
CA ILE A 367 -6.73 7.03 -0.60
C ILE A 367 -5.90 5.91 -1.19
N SER A 368 -5.65 4.84 -0.42
CA SER A 368 -4.88 3.69 -0.90
C SER A 368 -5.51 3.06 -2.14
N SER A 369 -6.83 2.89 -2.13
CA SER A 369 -7.57 2.33 -3.27
C SER A 369 -7.65 3.28 -4.46
N LEU A 370 -7.98 4.55 -4.23
CA LEU A 370 -8.14 5.55 -5.30
C LEU A 370 -6.83 5.83 -6.06
N LEU A 371 -5.72 5.86 -5.33
CA LEU A 371 -4.40 6.08 -5.90
C LEU A 371 -3.70 4.81 -6.37
N GLU A 372 -4.28 3.62 -6.10
CA GLU A 372 -3.71 2.31 -6.43
C GLU A 372 -2.29 2.16 -5.85
N ILE A 373 -2.20 2.29 -4.52
CA ILE A 373 -0.94 2.26 -3.76
C ILE A 373 -0.92 1.17 -2.69
N GLU A 374 -1.85 0.22 -2.73
CA GLU A 374 -1.91 -0.88 -1.75
C GLU A 374 -0.64 -1.73 -1.73
N ASP A 375 0.03 -1.88 -2.87
CA ASP A 375 1.29 -2.63 -3.03
C ASP A 375 2.47 -1.99 -2.29
N ILE A 376 2.45 -0.66 -2.16
CA ILE A 376 3.49 0.11 -1.47
C ILE A 376 3.06 0.59 -0.08
N ALA A 377 1.78 0.46 0.28
CA ALA A 377 1.23 0.87 1.56
C ALA A 377 1.43 -0.23 2.63
N GLY A 378 2.66 -0.38 3.10
CA GLY A 378 3.00 -1.39 4.10
C GLY A 378 2.23 -1.21 5.41
N LYS A 379 1.63 -2.29 5.90
CA LYS A 379 0.83 -2.32 7.14
C LYS A 379 -0.42 -1.42 7.09
N LEU A 380 -1.11 -1.37 5.96
CA LEU A 380 -2.33 -0.59 5.80
C LEU A 380 -3.43 -1.04 6.78
N LEU A 381 -3.60 -2.35 6.99
CA LEU A 381 -4.65 -2.93 7.84
C LEU A 381 -4.15 -3.39 9.22
N SER A 382 -2.83 -3.47 9.40
CA SER A 382 -2.15 -3.97 10.61
C SER A 382 -1.27 -2.91 11.30
N GLY A 383 -1.14 -1.71 10.73
CA GLY A 383 -0.29 -0.64 11.23
C GLY A 383 -0.82 -0.05 12.54
N ARG A 384 -0.24 -0.49 13.66
CA ARG A 384 -0.60 -0.05 15.00
C ARG A 384 0.52 0.76 15.66
N LEU A 385 0.10 1.77 16.43
CA LEU A 385 1.01 2.54 17.27
C LEU A 385 1.49 1.70 18.45
N ARG A 386 2.80 1.72 18.69
CA ARG A 386 3.42 1.13 19.87
C ARG A 386 3.68 2.20 20.90
N LEU A 387 3.34 1.90 22.15
CA LEU A 387 3.52 2.83 23.28
C LEU A 387 4.60 2.33 24.22
N TYR A 388 5.47 3.24 24.64
CA TYR A 388 6.52 3.01 25.61
C TYR A 388 6.51 4.13 26.65
N PRO A 389 6.85 3.87 27.92
CA PRO A 389 6.89 4.90 28.98
C PRO A 389 7.77 6.12 28.65
N SER A 390 8.73 5.95 27.73
CA SER A 390 9.62 7.01 27.26
C SER A 390 9.04 7.91 26.15
N LEU A 391 7.79 7.67 25.74
CA LEU A 391 7.11 8.43 24.69
C LEU A 391 6.01 9.34 25.28
N PRO A 392 5.82 10.57 24.75
CA PRO A 392 4.75 11.46 25.22
C PRO A 392 3.34 10.88 24.97
N LEU A 393 3.17 10.09 23.90
CA LEU A 393 1.88 9.45 23.60
C LEU A 393 1.49 8.38 24.64
N TYR A 394 2.45 7.72 25.28
CA TYR A 394 2.15 6.81 26.38
C TYR A 394 1.51 7.56 27.55
N TRP A 395 2.08 8.71 27.93
CA TRP A 395 1.55 9.53 29.02
C TRP A 395 0.18 10.12 28.69
N ARG A 396 -0.05 10.46 27.41
CA ARG A 396 -1.36 10.86 26.96
C ARG A 396 -2.39 9.72 27.07
N ALA A 397 -2.05 8.52 26.61
CA ALA A 397 -2.92 7.35 26.71
C ALA A 397 -3.20 6.95 28.17
N LYS A 398 -2.20 7.10 29.05
CA LYS A 398 -2.35 6.90 30.49
C LYS A 398 -3.34 7.89 31.11
N GLN A 399 -3.23 9.17 30.76
CA GLN A 399 -4.14 10.21 31.23
C GLN A 399 -5.59 9.96 30.79
N ASP A 400 -5.77 9.49 29.56
CA ASP A 400 -7.10 9.18 29.00
C ASP A 400 -7.64 7.81 29.47
N GLY A 401 -6.89 7.04 30.27
CA GLY A 401 -7.32 5.73 30.77
C GLY A 401 -7.44 4.65 29.69
N LEU A 402 -6.56 4.71 28.68
CA LEU A 402 -6.56 3.84 27.50
C LEU A 402 -5.50 2.72 27.55
N LEU A 403 -4.59 2.74 28.52
CA LEU A 403 -3.63 1.64 28.72
C LEU A 403 -4.32 0.45 29.39
N THR A 404 -3.91 -0.77 29.03
CA THR A 404 -4.43 -2.03 29.59
C THR A 404 -3.28 -2.94 30.06
N ASP A 405 -3.60 -3.95 30.87
CA ASP A 405 -2.61 -4.90 31.38
C ASP A 405 -2.17 -5.93 30.31
N GLY A 406 -2.97 -6.09 29.25
CA GLY A 406 -2.77 -7.07 28.19
C GLY A 406 -3.72 -6.84 27.01
N TYR A 407 -3.40 -7.45 25.87
CA TYR A 407 -4.33 -7.58 24.76
C TYR A 407 -5.17 -8.86 24.94
N ASP A 408 -6.45 -8.79 24.60
CA ASP A 408 -7.33 -9.96 24.61
C ASP A 408 -7.15 -10.84 23.36
N ASP A 409 -6.57 -10.27 22.31
CA ASP A 409 -6.15 -10.96 21.09
C ASP A 409 -4.63 -10.80 20.90
N PRO A 410 -3.86 -11.90 20.89
CA PRO A 410 -2.40 -11.85 20.81
C PRO A 410 -1.88 -11.25 19.49
N LEU A 411 -2.68 -11.22 18.42
CA LEU A 411 -2.27 -10.59 17.16
C LEU A 411 -2.20 -9.06 17.27
N LEU A 412 -2.83 -8.46 18.27
CA LEU A 412 -2.77 -7.02 18.52
C LEU A 412 -1.39 -6.56 19.05
N ASP A 413 -0.57 -7.48 19.57
CA ASP A 413 0.84 -7.24 19.91
C ASP A 413 1.71 -7.30 18.65
N THR A 414 1.68 -6.21 17.89
CA THR A 414 2.43 -6.08 16.64
C THR A 414 3.93 -5.88 16.86
N ALA A 415 4.34 -5.53 18.09
CA ALA A 415 5.74 -5.43 18.47
C ALA A 415 6.39 -6.82 18.45
N SER A 416 5.76 -7.80 19.09
CA SER A 416 6.21 -9.20 19.13
C SER A 416 6.26 -9.84 17.74
N LEU A 417 5.28 -9.56 16.87
CA LEU A 417 5.27 -9.99 15.45
C LEU A 417 6.44 -9.45 14.62
N SER A 418 7.09 -8.37 15.06
CA SER A 418 8.12 -7.67 14.28
C SER A 418 9.44 -7.52 15.04
N LEU A 419 9.65 -8.29 16.11
CA LEU A 419 10.87 -8.32 16.93
C LEU A 419 11.23 -6.98 17.60
N TYR A 420 10.24 -6.12 17.85
CA TYR A 420 10.47 -4.89 18.62
C TYR A 420 10.32 -5.16 20.11
N ASP A 421 10.80 -4.22 20.93
CA ASP A 421 10.58 -4.26 22.37
C ASP A 421 9.09 -4.30 22.68
N HIS A 422 8.73 -5.04 23.73
CA HIS A 422 7.35 -5.19 24.19
C HIS A 422 6.70 -3.82 24.36
N GLU A 423 5.62 -3.61 23.61
CA GLU A 423 4.81 -2.41 23.72
C GLU A 423 3.91 -2.47 24.97
N THR A 424 3.55 -1.31 25.52
CA THR A 424 2.47 -1.25 26.51
C THR A 424 1.12 -1.48 25.83
N PRO A 425 0.33 -2.48 26.24
CA PRO A 425 -0.99 -2.72 25.67
C PRO A 425 -1.95 -1.54 25.88
N TRP A 426 -2.83 -1.33 24.92
CA TRP A 426 -3.82 -0.26 24.93
C TRP A 426 -5.11 -0.65 24.23
N ARG A 427 -6.19 0.08 24.53
CA ARG A 427 -7.52 -0.05 23.92
C ARG A 427 -7.91 1.21 23.17
N PHE A 428 -8.84 1.08 22.22
CA PHE A 428 -9.37 2.23 21.50
C PHE A 428 -10.31 3.06 22.40
N ALA A 429 -10.22 4.38 22.28
CA ALA A 429 -11.20 5.30 22.86
C ALA A 429 -12.57 5.11 22.20
N ASN A 430 -12.60 4.87 20.88
CA ASN A 430 -13.80 4.48 20.16
C ASN A 430 -13.93 2.94 20.11
N PRO A 431 -14.87 2.34 20.86
CA PRO A 431 -14.96 0.88 21.00
C PRO A 431 -15.41 0.16 19.71
N VAL A 432 -15.90 0.88 18.69
CA VAL A 432 -16.21 0.29 17.37
C VAL A 432 -14.96 -0.34 16.75
N LEU A 433 -13.80 0.28 16.97
CA LEU A 433 -12.56 -0.16 16.34
C LEU A 433 -11.95 -1.42 16.97
N GLU A 434 -12.40 -1.83 18.16
CA GLU A 434 -11.90 -3.04 18.83
C GLU A 434 -12.09 -4.28 17.95
N ASN A 435 -13.35 -4.58 17.58
CA ASN A 435 -13.67 -5.76 16.77
C ASN A 435 -13.25 -5.58 15.30
N VAL A 436 -13.27 -4.34 14.79
CA VAL A 436 -12.78 -4.04 13.44
C VAL A 436 -11.29 -4.37 13.33
N SER A 437 -10.46 -3.91 14.26
CA SER A 437 -9.00 -4.11 14.22
C SER A 437 -8.61 -5.59 14.21
N LYS A 438 -9.31 -6.44 14.98
CA LYS A 438 -9.12 -7.89 15.02
C LYS A 438 -9.38 -8.55 13.67
N ILE A 439 -10.35 -8.05 12.90
CA ILE A 439 -10.62 -8.56 11.55
C ILE A 439 -9.57 -8.02 10.56
N LEU A 440 -9.28 -6.71 10.62
CA LEU A 440 -8.37 -6.06 9.67
C LEU A 440 -6.95 -6.62 9.72
N ILE A 441 -6.41 -6.90 10.91
CA ILE A 441 -5.06 -7.46 11.03
C ILE A 441 -4.95 -8.84 10.34
N ARG A 442 -6.01 -9.65 10.40
CA ARG A 442 -6.11 -10.96 9.76
C ARG A 442 -6.35 -10.87 8.24
N LEU A 443 -6.84 -9.74 7.72
CA LEU A 443 -7.00 -9.52 6.28
C LEU A 443 -5.67 -9.23 5.57
N GLU A 444 -4.69 -8.66 6.27
CA GLU A 444 -3.38 -8.28 5.69
C GLU A 444 -2.23 -9.21 6.09
N ASP A 445 -2.18 -9.65 7.36
CA ASP A 445 -0.96 -10.28 7.89
C ASP A 445 -0.79 -11.74 7.44
N ASN A 446 -0.12 -11.90 6.31
CA ASN A 446 0.27 -13.19 5.74
C ASN A 446 1.28 -13.99 6.61
N ARG A 447 1.79 -13.42 7.70
CA ARG A 447 2.64 -14.13 8.67
C ARG A 447 1.81 -14.89 9.70
N VAL A 448 0.52 -14.58 9.82
CA VAL A 448 -0.40 -15.32 10.69
C VAL A 448 -0.80 -16.61 9.97
N PRO A 449 -0.53 -17.81 10.54
CA PRO A 449 -0.98 -19.07 9.94
C PRO A 449 -2.50 -19.07 9.78
N ALA A 450 -3.00 -19.57 8.65
CA ALA A 450 -4.45 -19.58 8.37
C ALA A 450 -5.27 -20.34 9.42
N ASP A 451 -4.64 -21.27 10.14
CA ASP A 451 -5.20 -22.09 11.21
C ASP A 451 -4.82 -21.61 12.63
N PHE A 452 -4.33 -20.37 12.78
CA PHE A 452 -3.94 -19.79 14.08
C PHE A 452 -5.10 -19.83 15.09
N ASP A 453 -6.30 -19.42 14.66
CA ASP A 453 -7.55 -19.55 15.39
C ASP A 453 -8.75 -19.62 14.43
N GLU A 454 -9.95 -19.86 14.98
CA GLU A 454 -11.20 -19.97 14.20
C GLU A 454 -11.49 -18.68 13.41
N LEU A 455 -11.27 -17.51 14.02
CA LEU A 455 -11.49 -16.22 13.37
C LEU A 455 -10.53 -16.01 12.19
N THR A 456 -9.27 -16.40 12.32
CA THR A 456 -8.26 -16.33 11.25
C THR A 456 -8.66 -17.21 10.09
N THR A 457 -9.19 -18.41 10.36
CA THR A 457 -9.70 -19.31 9.33
C THR A 457 -10.86 -18.65 8.57
N GLU A 458 -11.84 -18.09 9.29
CA GLU A 458 -12.99 -17.41 8.67
C GLU A 458 -12.58 -16.18 7.85
N VAL A 459 -11.69 -15.34 8.39
CA VAL A 459 -11.23 -14.11 7.72
C VAL A 459 -10.40 -14.45 6.49
N THR A 460 -9.53 -15.47 6.55
CA THR A 460 -8.76 -15.94 5.40
C THR A 460 -9.68 -16.41 4.29
N GLN A 461 -10.71 -17.21 4.62
CA GLN A 461 -11.69 -17.66 3.63
C GLN A 461 -12.48 -16.50 3.03
N LEU A 462 -12.86 -15.51 3.86
CA LEU A 462 -13.54 -14.31 3.39
C LEU A 462 -12.66 -13.49 2.42
N ALA A 463 -11.38 -13.33 2.74
CA ALA A 463 -10.41 -12.63 1.89
C ALA A 463 -10.17 -13.36 0.56
N LEU A 464 -10.06 -14.70 0.60
CA LEU A 464 -9.96 -15.53 -0.61
C LEU A 464 -11.19 -15.36 -1.50
N ASN A 465 -12.40 -15.50 -0.93
CA ASN A 465 -13.64 -15.31 -1.66
C ASN A 465 -13.75 -13.89 -2.24
N CYS A 466 -13.33 -12.87 -1.49
CA CYS A 466 -13.28 -11.49 -1.96
C CYS A 466 -12.41 -11.35 -3.21
N ARG A 467 -11.20 -11.93 -3.20
CA ARG A 467 -10.29 -11.92 -4.35
C ARG A 467 -10.85 -12.70 -5.53
N SER A 468 -11.46 -13.87 -5.29
CA SER A 468 -12.10 -14.69 -6.34
C SER A 468 -13.28 -13.98 -7.01
N SER A 469 -13.94 -13.05 -6.32
CA SER A 469 -14.99 -12.20 -6.87
C SER A 469 -14.48 -10.90 -7.51
N ASN A 470 -13.17 -10.79 -7.81
CA ASN A 470 -12.51 -9.58 -8.34
C ASN A 470 -12.73 -8.32 -7.47
N ASN A 471 -12.93 -8.48 -6.16
CA ASN A 471 -13.00 -7.36 -5.23
C ASN A 471 -11.67 -7.13 -4.52
N SER A 472 -11.40 -5.86 -4.17
CA SER A 472 -10.26 -5.49 -3.34
C SER A 472 -10.53 -5.77 -1.86
N VAL A 473 -9.55 -6.38 -1.19
CA VAL A 473 -9.56 -6.58 0.28
C VAL A 473 -9.61 -5.23 1.01
N THR A 474 -9.03 -4.17 0.44
CA THR A 474 -9.12 -2.80 0.97
C THR A 474 -10.55 -2.27 0.95
N ASN A 475 -11.33 -2.58 -0.09
CA ASN A 475 -12.74 -2.22 -0.16
C ASN A 475 -13.59 -3.02 0.83
N LEU A 476 -13.30 -4.30 1.03
CA LEU A 476 -13.91 -5.11 2.08
C LEU A 476 -13.61 -4.52 3.48
N ALA A 477 -12.35 -4.17 3.75
CA ALA A 477 -11.95 -3.53 5.00
C ALA A 477 -12.72 -2.22 5.24
N ARG A 478 -12.80 -1.34 4.22
CA ARG A 478 -13.55 -0.09 4.29
C ARG A 478 -15.03 -0.33 4.56
N HIS A 479 -15.64 -1.33 3.91
CA HIS A 479 -17.02 -1.69 4.14
C HIS A 479 -17.27 -2.18 5.58
N ILE A 480 -16.37 -3.00 6.13
CA ILE A 480 -16.45 -3.47 7.52
C ILE A 480 -16.42 -2.28 8.49
N VAL A 481 -15.51 -1.31 8.28
CA VAL A 481 -15.44 -0.08 9.09
C VAL A 481 -16.76 0.70 9.02
N GLN A 482 -17.30 0.91 7.82
CA GLN A 482 -18.56 1.63 7.62
C GLN A 482 -19.75 0.96 8.29
N MET A 483 -19.90 -0.37 8.09
CA MET A 483 -20.98 -1.12 8.71
C MET A 483 -20.86 -1.16 10.23
N ALA A 484 -19.64 -1.15 10.77
CA ALA A 484 -19.44 -1.09 12.21
C ALA A 484 -20.04 0.19 12.83
N VAL A 485 -19.81 1.36 12.22
CA VAL A 485 -20.38 2.63 12.66
C VAL A 485 -21.89 2.67 12.46
N ILE A 486 -22.38 2.26 11.28
CA ILE A 486 -23.80 2.25 10.95
C ILE A 486 -24.58 1.39 11.93
N LYS A 487 -24.12 0.17 12.20
CA LYS A 487 -24.78 -0.76 13.13
C LYS A 487 -24.70 -0.26 14.56
N GLN A 488 -23.57 0.32 14.98
CA GLN A 488 -23.47 0.91 16.32
C GLN A 488 -24.50 2.01 16.52
N ASN A 489 -24.64 2.91 15.55
CA ASN A 489 -25.62 3.98 15.59
C ASN A 489 -27.07 3.43 15.59
N LEU A 490 -27.38 2.46 14.72
CA LEU A 490 -28.73 1.88 14.62
C LEU A 490 -29.14 1.07 15.86
N ASN A 491 -28.23 0.25 16.37
CA ASN A 491 -28.53 -0.69 17.45
C ASN A 491 -28.17 -0.14 18.83
N GLN A 492 -27.51 1.03 18.90
CA GLN A 492 -26.98 1.62 20.14
C GLN A 492 -26.02 0.66 20.88
N ALA A 493 -25.35 -0.22 20.15
CA ALA A 493 -24.48 -1.26 20.69
C ALA A 493 -23.34 -1.56 19.70
N VAL A 494 -22.12 -1.80 20.22
CA VAL A 494 -20.97 -2.14 19.39
C VAL A 494 -21.22 -3.49 18.70
N PRO A 495 -21.09 -3.58 17.35
CA PRO A 495 -21.30 -4.83 16.64
C PRO A 495 -20.32 -5.92 17.05
N SER A 496 -20.80 -7.15 17.15
CA SER A 496 -19.93 -8.30 17.42
C SER A 496 -19.08 -8.64 16.19
N ILE A 497 -17.98 -9.39 16.39
CA ILE A 497 -17.18 -9.93 15.29
C ILE A 497 -18.05 -10.75 14.32
N LYS A 498 -19.00 -11.54 14.84
CA LYS A 498 -19.93 -12.33 14.02
C LYS A 498 -20.81 -11.44 13.13
N ASP A 499 -21.29 -10.31 13.65
CA ASP A 499 -22.08 -9.36 12.88
C ASP A 499 -21.25 -8.75 11.75
N LEU A 500 -20.02 -8.33 12.04
CA LEU A 500 -19.11 -7.75 11.04
C LEU A 500 -18.69 -8.78 9.98
N MET A 501 -18.46 -10.03 10.36
CA MET A 501 -18.17 -11.12 9.41
C MET A 501 -19.36 -11.45 8.52
N ASN A 502 -20.60 -11.34 9.03
CA ASN A 502 -21.80 -11.46 8.19
C ASN A 502 -21.89 -10.33 7.17
N GLU A 503 -21.61 -9.09 7.56
CA GLU A 503 -21.59 -7.97 6.61
C GLU A 503 -20.46 -8.14 5.56
N GLY A 504 -19.29 -8.62 5.98
CA GLY A 504 -18.22 -8.99 5.04
C GLY A 504 -18.65 -10.07 4.04
N ARG A 505 -19.33 -11.12 4.50
CA ARG A 505 -19.91 -12.15 3.61
C ARG A 505 -20.97 -11.60 2.67
N ASN A 506 -21.82 -10.68 3.14
CA ASN A 506 -22.82 -10.00 2.31
C ASN A 506 -22.14 -9.17 1.22
N PHE A 507 -21.09 -8.44 1.56
CA PHE A 507 -20.28 -7.67 0.61
C PHE A 507 -19.66 -8.56 -0.47
N VAL A 508 -19.07 -9.70 -0.09
CA VAL A 508 -18.41 -10.62 -1.04
C VAL A 508 -19.41 -11.42 -1.87
N GLY A 509 -20.55 -11.80 -1.26
CA GLY A 509 -21.63 -12.54 -1.92
C GLY A 509 -22.43 -11.71 -2.91
N GLN A 510 -22.31 -10.38 -2.86
CA GLN A 510 -22.81 -9.51 -3.91
C GLN A 510 -21.83 -9.54 -5.08
N SER A 511 -22.33 -9.86 -6.28
CA SER A 511 -21.63 -9.55 -7.52
C SER A 511 -21.41 -8.05 -7.55
N TYR A 512 -20.22 -7.60 -7.13
CA TYR A 512 -20.02 -6.22 -6.76
C TYR A 512 -20.17 -5.35 -8.00
N LEU A 513 -21.15 -4.45 -7.96
CA LEU A 513 -21.54 -3.52 -9.03
C LEU A 513 -20.47 -2.46 -9.36
N SER A 514 -19.22 -2.62 -8.89
CA SER A 514 -18.12 -1.64 -9.04
C SER A 514 -17.08 -2.01 -10.10
N HIS A 515 -17.37 -2.93 -11.01
CA HIS A 515 -16.57 -3.01 -12.23
C HIS A 515 -16.97 -1.83 -13.13
N PRO A 516 -16.06 -1.18 -13.88
CA PRO A 516 -16.43 -0.25 -14.96
C PRO A 516 -17.45 -0.82 -15.97
N PHE A 517 -17.70 -2.14 -15.95
CA PHE A 517 -18.71 -2.85 -16.74
C PHE A 517 -20.04 -3.12 -16.02
N ASN A 518 -20.20 -2.77 -14.74
CA ASN A 518 -21.48 -2.86 -14.02
C ASN A 518 -22.31 -1.59 -14.24
N GLU A 519 -22.57 -1.42 -15.51
CA GLU A 519 -23.32 -0.32 -16.10
C GLU A 519 -24.72 -0.18 -15.47
N PRO A 520 -25.34 1.01 -15.53
CA PRO A 520 -26.72 1.22 -15.09
C PRO A 520 -27.69 0.21 -15.73
N PRO A 521 -28.80 -0.15 -15.06
CA PRO A 521 -29.79 -1.02 -15.68
C PRO A 521 -30.23 -0.44 -17.03
N SER A 522 -30.18 -1.25 -18.09
CA SER A 522 -30.50 -0.80 -19.44
C SER A 522 -31.89 -0.19 -19.51
N LEU A 523 -31.97 1.02 -20.06
CA LEU A 523 -33.22 1.68 -20.35
C LEU A 523 -33.90 1.00 -21.54
N THR A 524 -35.22 0.88 -21.49
CA THR A 524 -35.98 0.62 -22.72
C THR A 524 -36.05 1.92 -23.55
N PRO A 525 -36.33 1.85 -24.86
CA PRO A 525 -36.52 3.06 -25.67
C PRO A 525 -37.62 3.96 -25.11
N GLN A 526 -38.68 3.35 -24.56
CA GLN A 526 -39.77 4.10 -23.95
C GLN A 526 -39.35 4.79 -22.65
N ASP A 527 -38.48 4.17 -21.84
CA ASP A 527 -37.92 4.81 -20.66
C ASP A 527 -37.08 6.01 -21.06
N PHE A 528 -36.24 5.89 -22.08
CA PHE A 528 -35.47 7.01 -22.62
C PHE A 528 -36.38 8.16 -23.08
N LEU A 529 -37.38 7.87 -23.92
CA LEU A 529 -38.31 8.87 -24.45
C LEU A 529 -39.19 9.52 -23.37
N ASN A 530 -39.43 8.83 -22.25
CA ASN A 530 -40.20 9.35 -21.12
C ASN A 530 -39.33 10.06 -20.07
N GLY A 531 -38.03 10.26 -20.32
CA GLY A 531 -37.12 10.97 -19.40
C GLY A 531 -36.55 10.10 -18.28
N GLY A 532 -36.61 8.78 -18.43
CA GLY A 532 -36.04 7.78 -17.55
C GLY A 532 -36.46 7.93 -16.09
N LYS A 533 -35.51 7.71 -15.18
CA LYS A 533 -35.71 7.81 -13.72
C LYS A 533 -36.12 9.20 -13.24
N PHE A 534 -35.85 10.26 -14.03
CA PHE A 534 -36.10 11.65 -13.65
C PHE A 534 -37.51 12.10 -14.00
N LYS A 535 -38.23 11.34 -14.84
CA LYS A 535 -39.54 11.71 -15.41
C LYS A 535 -39.51 13.08 -16.11
N VAL A 536 -38.32 13.57 -16.48
CA VAL A 536 -38.06 14.81 -17.21
C VAL A 536 -37.56 14.39 -18.59
N ALA A 537 -38.48 14.30 -19.55
CA ALA A 537 -38.15 13.94 -20.92
C ALA A 537 -37.73 15.19 -21.68
N LEU A 538 -36.50 15.20 -22.20
CA LEU A 538 -36.16 16.16 -23.24
C LEU A 538 -36.91 15.76 -24.52
N PRO A 539 -37.58 16.70 -25.21
CA PRO A 539 -38.13 16.42 -26.52
C PRO A 539 -37.03 15.86 -27.44
N LEU A 540 -37.30 14.79 -28.16
CA LEU A 540 -36.32 14.12 -29.02
C LEU A 540 -35.68 15.10 -30.03
N GLU A 541 -36.49 15.99 -30.62
CA GLU A 541 -36.05 17.08 -31.50
C GLU A 541 -34.99 17.97 -30.82
N SER A 542 -35.15 18.24 -29.52
CA SER A 542 -34.18 19.05 -28.78
C SER A 542 -32.83 18.36 -28.61
N ILE A 543 -32.78 17.03 -28.58
CA ILE A 543 -31.56 16.22 -28.53
C ILE A 543 -30.92 16.16 -29.93
N LEU A 544 -31.72 15.95 -30.97
CA LEU A 544 -31.26 15.82 -32.35
C LEU A 544 -30.71 17.14 -32.92
N ASP A 545 -31.29 18.28 -32.54
CA ASP A 545 -30.79 19.62 -32.93
C ASP A 545 -29.36 19.91 -32.47
N ILE A 546 -28.92 19.25 -31.40
CA ILE A 546 -27.63 19.51 -30.74
C ILE A 546 -26.67 18.32 -30.84
N LYS A 547 -27.14 17.15 -31.27
CA LYS A 547 -26.35 15.92 -31.41
C LYS A 547 -26.58 15.34 -32.81
N PRO A 548 -25.55 15.34 -33.67
CA PRO A 548 -25.59 14.59 -34.92
C PRO A 548 -25.93 13.11 -34.68
N VAL A 549 -25.38 12.54 -33.60
CA VAL A 549 -25.64 11.17 -33.16
C VAL A 549 -25.84 11.13 -31.64
N SER A 550 -26.87 10.41 -31.21
CA SER A 550 -27.05 10.00 -29.83
C SER A 550 -26.65 8.54 -29.64
N LYS A 551 -25.89 8.29 -28.59
CA LYS A 551 -25.44 6.96 -28.17
C LYS A 551 -26.09 6.63 -26.83
N ILE A 552 -26.68 5.44 -26.72
CA ILE A 552 -27.21 4.89 -25.47
C ILE A 552 -26.47 3.59 -25.17
N GLU A 553 -25.85 3.55 -24.00
CA GLU A 553 -25.13 2.39 -23.50
C GLU A 553 -25.35 2.23 -21.99
N PRO A 554 -25.51 0.98 -21.51
CA PRO A 554 -25.60 -0.26 -22.29
C PRO A 554 -27.02 -0.69 -22.63
N ILE A 555 -27.12 -1.60 -23.58
CA ILE A 555 -28.34 -2.34 -23.92
C ILE A 555 -28.11 -3.83 -23.69
N ASP A 556 -28.72 -4.32 -22.61
CA ASP A 556 -28.77 -5.73 -22.27
C ASP A 556 -29.63 -6.53 -23.26
N PHE A 557 -29.28 -7.81 -23.43
CA PHE A 557 -30.01 -8.75 -24.29
C PHE A 557 -31.50 -8.84 -23.94
N HIS A 558 -31.89 -8.71 -22.67
CA HIS A 558 -33.28 -8.79 -22.21
C HIS A 558 -34.17 -7.64 -22.72
N VAL A 559 -33.58 -6.48 -23.07
CA VAL A 559 -34.33 -5.33 -23.63
C VAL A 559 -34.03 -5.08 -25.10
N LEU A 560 -33.11 -5.84 -25.71
CA LEU A 560 -32.67 -5.67 -27.09
C LEU A 560 -33.81 -5.75 -28.10
N ASP A 561 -34.75 -6.67 -27.93
CA ASP A 561 -35.91 -6.80 -28.81
C ASP A 561 -36.85 -5.58 -28.77
N LYS A 562 -36.90 -4.87 -27.64
CA LYS A 562 -37.66 -3.62 -27.53
C LYS A 562 -36.97 -2.51 -28.34
N TRP A 563 -35.64 -2.46 -28.30
CA TRP A 563 -34.85 -1.51 -29.10
C TRP A 563 -34.98 -1.81 -30.61
N LYS A 564 -34.93 -3.08 -31.02
CA LYS A 564 -35.08 -3.48 -32.43
C LYS A 564 -36.43 -3.10 -33.05
N ARG A 565 -37.48 -3.01 -32.23
CA ARG A 565 -38.86 -2.66 -32.66
C ARG A 565 -39.19 -1.18 -32.46
N CYS A 566 -38.21 -0.35 -32.12
CA CYS A 566 -38.42 1.06 -31.87
C CYS A 566 -38.35 1.86 -33.17
N ASP A 567 -39.52 2.26 -33.68
CA ASP A 567 -39.63 3.05 -34.91
C ASP A 567 -39.60 4.57 -34.65
N SER A 568 -39.60 4.99 -33.38
CA SER A 568 -39.65 6.41 -32.98
C SER A 568 -38.28 7.09 -32.93
N LEU A 569 -37.18 6.36 -33.10
CA LEU A 569 -35.81 6.89 -33.12
C LEU A 569 -35.26 6.88 -34.56
N PRO A 570 -34.79 8.01 -35.10
CA PRO A 570 -34.37 8.11 -36.49
C PRO A 570 -33.07 7.35 -36.75
N ASN A 571 -33.03 6.56 -37.83
CA ASN A 571 -31.86 5.80 -38.27
C ASN A 571 -31.22 4.94 -37.15
N LEU A 572 -32.03 4.40 -36.23
CA LEU A 572 -31.56 3.59 -35.12
C LEU A 572 -30.77 2.37 -35.62
N GLN A 573 -29.54 2.23 -35.12
CA GLN A 573 -28.67 1.08 -35.34
C GLN A 573 -28.21 0.53 -33.99
N LEU A 574 -28.19 -0.81 -33.89
CA LEU A 574 -27.75 -1.54 -32.70
C LEU A 574 -26.46 -2.28 -33.02
N VAL A 575 -25.43 -2.06 -32.21
CA VAL A 575 -24.10 -2.65 -32.41
C VAL A 575 -23.73 -3.46 -31.18
N LYS A 576 -23.26 -4.69 -31.37
CA LYS A 576 -22.73 -5.50 -30.27
C LYS A 576 -21.34 -5.00 -29.89
N ARG A 577 -21.11 -4.77 -28.60
CA ARG A 577 -19.79 -4.40 -28.09
C ARG A 577 -18.82 -5.60 -28.24
N PRO A 578 -17.56 -5.41 -28.70
CA PRO A 578 -16.66 -6.54 -28.97
C PRO A 578 -16.19 -7.31 -27.72
N ASP A 579 -16.10 -6.63 -26.58
CA ASP A 579 -15.55 -7.11 -25.29
C ASP A 579 -16.62 -7.56 -24.29
N THR A 580 -17.91 -7.30 -24.56
CA THR A 580 -19.02 -7.66 -23.65
C THR A 580 -20.20 -8.31 -24.37
N ASN A 581 -21.22 -8.72 -23.62
CA ASN A 581 -22.49 -9.20 -24.18
C ASN A 581 -23.51 -8.05 -24.41
N PHE A 582 -23.13 -6.81 -24.10
CA PHE A 582 -24.00 -5.65 -24.28
C PHE A 582 -24.03 -5.16 -25.72
N HIS A 583 -25.10 -4.44 -26.04
CA HIS A 583 -25.25 -3.69 -27.28
C HIS A 583 -25.26 -2.19 -26.98
N GLU A 584 -25.03 -1.41 -28.03
CA GLU A 584 -25.08 0.05 -28.01
C GLU A 584 -26.08 0.50 -29.09
N ALA A 585 -26.94 1.46 -28.75
CA ALA A 585 -27.83 2.08 -29.72
C ALA A 585 -27.25 3.41 -30.19
N PHE A 586 -27.20 3.58 -31.51
CA PHE A 586 -26.85 4.84 -32.17
C PHE A 586 -28.04 5.30 -33.02
N PHE A 587 -28.42 6.57 -32.90
CA PHE A 587 -29.50 7.15 -33.70
C PHE A 587 -29.24 8.64 -33.95
N GLY A 588 -29.80 9.18 -35.03
CA GLY A 588 -29.56 10.55 -35.49
C GLY A 588 -30.30 10.87 -36.78
N GLU A 589 -30.43 12.14 -37.15
CA GLU A 589 -31.17 12.53 -38.37
C GLU A 589 -30.47 12.07 -39.66
N ASN A 590 -29.15 12.08 -39.66
CA ASN A 590 -28.34 11.71 -40.81
C ASN A 590 -27.78 10.28 -40.66
N PRO A 591 -28.17 9.32 -41.52
CA PRO A 591 -27.68 7.95 -41.43
C PRO A 591 -26.17 7.81 -41.66
N HIS A 592 -25.53 8.76 -42.37
CA HIS A 592 -24.08 8.77 -42.55
C HIS A 592 -23.32 9.07 -41.25
N ASP A 593 -23.81 10.03 -40.45
CA ASP A 593 -23.19 10.38 -39.17
C ASP A 593 -23.32 9.22 -38.18
N VAL A 594 -24.48 8.55 -38.15
CA VAL A 594 -24.71 7.34 -37.34
C VAL A 594 -23.71 6.24 -37.71
N SER A 595 -23.56 5.96 -39.00
CA SER A 595 -22.65 4.93 -39.50
C SER A 595 -21.19 5.25 -39.19
N ARG A 596 -20.80 6.53 -39.30
CA ARG A 596 -19.45 7.01 -38.97
C ARG A 596 -19.15 6.92 -37.48
N ALA A 597 -20.11 7.27 -36.62
CA ALA A 597 -19.96 7.13 -35.17
C ALA A 597 -19.72 5.67 -34.77
N ILE A 598 -20.47 4.73 -35.35
CA ILE A 598 -20.30 3.29 -35.15
C ILE A 598 -18.90 2.84 -35.58
N GLU A 599 -18.46 3.21 -36.78
CA GLU A 599 -17.14 2.85 -37.31
C GLU A 599 -16.02 3.30 -36.36
N LEU A 600 -16.08 4.55 -35.91
CA LEU A 600 -15.08 5.13 -35.01
C LEU A 600 -15.12 4.51 -33.62
N THR A 601 -16.31 4.23 -33.06
CA THR A 601 -16.44 3.57 -31.76
C THR A 601 -15.89 2.13 -31.82
N LEU A 602 -16.17 1.38 -32.89
CA LEU A 602 -15.57 0.05 -33.08
C LEU A 602 -14.04 0.13 -33.25
N ARG A 603 -13.54 1.16 -33.94
CA ARG A 603 -12.09 1.42 -34.05
C ARG A 603 -11.46 1.75 -32.69
N LEU A 604 -12.15 2.52 -31.85
CA LEU A 604 -11.72 2.84 -30.49
C LEU A 604 -11.55 1.57 -29.64
N TYR A 605 -12.53 0.65 -29.71
CA TYR A 605 -12.41 -0.67 -29.06
C TYR A 605 -11.25 -1.49 -29.62
N GLY A 606 -11.03 -1.44 -30.94
CA GLY A 606 -9.87 -2.07 -31.59
C GLY A 606 -8.53 -1.57 -31.02
N PHE A 607 -8.39 -0.27 -30.78
CA PHE A 607 -7.19 0.29 -30.15
C PHE A 607 -6.98 -0.25 -28.74
N GLN A 608 -8.03 -0.27 -27.91
CA GLN A 608 -7.97 -0.78 -26.54
C GLN A 608 -7.57 -2.26 -26.48
N LEU A 609 -8.09 -3.08 -27.39
CA LEU A 609 -7.79 -4.52 -27.47
C LEU A 609 -6.41 -4.83 -28.03
N SER A 610 -5.84 -3.95 -28.87
CA SER A 610 -4.56 -4.20 -29.53
C SER A 610 -3.34 -4.06 -28.62
N GLY A 611 -3.43 -3.25 -27.55
CA GLY A 611 -2.32 -3.00 -26.62
C GLY A 611 -1.07 -2.32 -27.22
N ILE A 612 -1.09 -1.94 -28.51
CA ILE A 612 0.06 -1.37 -29.22
C ILE A 612 0.19 0.11 -28.87
N ASN A 613 1.25 0.46 -28.16
CA ASN A 613 1.54 1.85 -27.78
C ASN A 613 2.68 2.42 -28.67
N SER A 614 2.31 2.96 -29.84
CA SER A 614 3.22 3.75 -30.68
C SER A 614 2.71 5.19 -30.80
N ASP A 615 3.61 6.16 -31.05
CA ASP A 615 3.23 7.58 -31.20
C ASP A 615 2.18 7.80 -32.29
N THR A 616 2.25 7.00 -33.36
CA THR A 616 1.26 7.00 -34.45
C THR A 616 -0.11 6.54 -33.95
N VAL A 617 -0.18 5.43 -33.22
CA VAL A 617 -1.43 4.90 -32.64
C VAL A 617 -2.01 5.87 -31.62
N ALA A 618 -1.18 6.49 -30.77
CA ALA A 618 -1.61 7.50 -29.81
C ALA A 618 -2.17 8.77 -30.47
N LYS A 619 -1.62 9.16 -31.63
CA LYS A 619 -2.18 10.27 -32.42
C LYS A 619 -3.52 9.88 -33.05
N GLU A 620 -3.62 8.71 -33.69
CA GLU A 620 -4.87 8.24 -34.29
C GLU A 620 -5.99 8.04 -33.26
N LEU A 621 -5.65 7.54 -32.07
CA LEU A 621 -6.57 7.42 -30.95
C LEU A 621 -7.17 8.78 -30.56
N ARG A 622 -6.32 9.81 -30.43
CA ARG A 622 -6.76 11.18 -30.09
C ARG A 622 -7.66 11.77 -31.17
N GLU A 623 -7.29 11.61 -32.44
CA GLU A 623 -8.11 12.07 -33.57
C GLU A 623 -9.47 11.37 -33.58
N THR A 624 -9.49 10.05 -33.34
CA THR A 624 -10.71 9.23 -33.21
C THR A 624 -11.61 9.73 -32.07
N VAL A 625 -11.07 9.96 -30.88
CA VAL A 625 -11.83 10.47 -29.72
C VAL A 625 -12.40 11.87 -29.99
N ILE A 626 -11.64 12.75 -30.65
CA ILE A 626 -12.11 14.09 -31.03
C ILE A 626 -13.29 14.00 -32.00
N GLU A 627 -13.19 13.15 -33.02
CA GLU A 627 -14.22 12.97 -34.04
C GLU A 627 -15.49 12.33 -33.45
N ILE A 628 -15.36 11.30 -32.61
CA ILE A 628 -16.47 10.73 -31.84
C ILE A 628 -17.15 11.82 -31.02
N GLY A 629 -16.39 12.61 -30.26
CA GLY A 629 -16.95 13.70 -29.47
C GLY A 629 -17.77 14.69 -30.31
N LYS A 630 -17.26 15.09 -31.49
CA LYS A 630 -17.99 15.97 -32.41
C LYS A 630 -19.31 15.34 -32.92
N LEU A 631 -19.29 14.06 -33.27
CA LEU A 631 -20.49 13.32 -33.70
C LEU A 631 -21.51 13.16 -32.57
N LEU A 632 -21.05 13.02 -31.33
CA LEU A 632 -21.91 13.01 -30.14
C LEU A 632 -22.36 14.43 -29.72
N GLY A 633 -22.05 15.46 -30.52
CA GLY A 633 -22.46 16.85 -30.32
C GLY A 633 -21.60 17.62 -29.33
N TYR A 634 -20.47 17.08 -28.86
CA TYR A 634 -19.63 17.77 -27.88
C TYR A 634 -18.91 18.95 -28.57
N PRO A 635 -18.81 20.13 -27.91
CA PRO A 635 -18.04 21.23 -28.44
C PRO A 635 -16.59 20.83 -28.70
N GLU A 636 -15.99 21.37 -29.75
CA GLU A 636 -14.63 21.00 -30.16
C GLU A 636 -13.60 21.15 -29.03
N CYS A 637 -13.72 22.19 -28.20
CA CYS A 637 -12.86 22.38 -27.03
C CYS A 637 -12.98 21.24 -26.00
N CYS A 638 -14.20 20.73 -25.78
CA CYS A 638 -14.49 19.62 -24.87
C CYS A 638 -13.98 18.30 -25.44
N SER A 639 -14.21 18.02 -26.73
CA SER A 639 -13.71 16.82 -27.39
C SER A 639 -12.17 16.77 -27.40
N LYS A 640 -11.51 17.90 -27.66
CA LYS A 640 -10.04 18.02 -27.56
C LYS A 640 -9.57 17.79 -26.13
N ALA A 641 -10.16 18.48 -25.15
CA ALA A 641 -9.76 18.33 -23.76
C ALA A 641 -9.89 16.88 -23.26
N MET A 642 -10.98 16.19 -23.64
CA MET A 642 -11.14 14.77 -23.35
C MET A 642 -10.00 13.96 -23.98
N ALA A 643 -9.73 14.12 -25.29
CA ALA A 643 -8.71 13.35 -25.99
C ALA A 643 -7.27 13.56 -25.46
N PHE A 644 -6.95 14.74 -24.93
CA PHE A 644 -5.62 15.05 -24.39
C PHE A 644 -5.47 14.78 -22.88
N GLU A 645 -6.53 14.38 -22.19
CA GLU A 645 -6.46 14.02 -20.78
C GLU A 645 -5.71 12.69 -20.57
N ALA A 646 -5.14 12.49 -19.38
CA ALA A 646 -4.51 11.22 -19.03
C ALA A 646 -5.54 10.08 -18.98
N THR A 647 -5.19 8.90 -19.52
CA THR A 647 -6.07 7.70 -19.55
C THR A 647 -6.64 7.35 -18.18
N ALA A 648 -5.82 7.41 -17.13
CA ALA A 648 -6.23 7.15 -15.74
C ALA A 648 -7.36 8.08 -15.23
N MET A 649 -7.55 9.24 -15.86
CA MET A 649 -8.67 10.13 -15.59
C MET A 649 -9.84 9.87 -16.53
N GLN A 650 -9.58 9.64 -17.82
CA GLN A 650 -10.62 9.43 -18.85
C GLN A 650 -11.55 8.25 -18.53
N GLU A 651 -11.03 7.20 -17.88
CA GLU A 651 -11.78 5.99 -17.53
C GLU A 651 -12.69 6.19 -16.30
N SER A 652 -12.68 7.36 -15.67
CA SER A 652 -13.44 7.64 -14.46
C SER A 652 -14.16 8.99 -14.53
N THR A 653 -15.48 8.94 -14.63
CA THR A 653 -16.36 10.11 -14.53
C THR A 653 -16.17 10.85 -13.20
N PHE A 654 -15.93 10.12 -12.10
CA PHE A 654 -15.64 10.67 -10.78
C PHE A 654 -14.42 11.59 -10.81
N TRP A 655 -13.28 11.08 -11.29
CA TRP A 655 -12.05 11.85 -11.39
C TRP A 655 -12.17 13.04 -12.34
N MET A 656 -12.83 12.84 -13.48
CA MET A 656 -13.05 13.91 -14.44
C MET A 656 -13.84 15.07 -13.83
N HIS A 657 -14.92 14.81 -13.07
CA HIS A 657 -15.64 15.87 -12.39
C HIS A 657 -14.79 16.61 -11.35
N ILE A 658 -13.97 15.88 -10.59
CA ILE A 658 -13.06 16.49 -9.60
C ILE A 658 -12.05 17.39 -10.30
N VAL A 659 -11.30 16.86 -11.29
CA VAL A 659 -10.27 17.60 -12.04
C VAL A 659 -10.80 18.93 -12.56
N ARG A 660 -12.00 18.91 -13.17
CA ARG A 660 -12.62 20.11 -13.74
C ARG A 660 -13.10 21.06 -12.66
N ARG A 661 -13.63 20.55 -11.54
CA ARG A 661 -14.20 21.37 -10.47
C ARG A 661 -13.13 22.05 -9.63
N VAL A 662 -12.04 21.36 -9.26
CA VAL A 662 -10.96 21.91 -8.42
C VAL A 662 -10.13 22.97 -9.15
N SER A 663 -10.02 22.85 -10.48
CA SER A 663 -9.33 23.81 -11.33
C SER A 663 -10.15 25.07 -11.62
N ALA A 664 -11.46 25.06 -11.33
CA ALA A 664 -12.36 26.17 -11.63
C ALA A 664 -12.44 27.20 -10.48
N PRO A 665 -12.93 28.42 -10.75
CA PRO A 665 -13.28 29.38 -9.72
C PRO A 665 -14.24 28.78 -8.67
N ASP A 666 -14.29 29.39 -7.49
CA ASP A 666 -15.10 28.87 -6.40
C ASP A 666 -16.60 28.86 -6.73
N LYS A 667 -17.07 29.88 -7.46
CA LYS A 667 -18.43 29.95 -7.97
C LYS A 667 -18.44 29.70 -9.47
N ILE A 668 -19.32 28.79 -9.90
CA ILE A 668 -19.60 28.47 -11.30
C ILE A 668 -21.12 28.46 -11.54
N PRO A 669 -21.57 28.56 -12.81
CA PRO A 669 -22.98 28.43 -13.16
C PRO A 669 -23.54 27.04 -12.78
N PHE A 670 -24.77 27.00 -12.25
CA PHE A 670 -25.40 25.75 -11.82
C PHE A 670 -25.80 24.87 -13.01
N GLU A 671 -25.97 25.47 -14.20
CA GLU A 671 -26.31 24.79 -15.44
C GLU A 671 -25.24 23.76 -15.84
N LEU A 672 -24.03 23.87 -15.29
CA LEU A 672 -22.90 22.96 -15.47
C LEU A 672 -22.79 21.87 -14.38
N HIS A 673 -23.85 21.67 -13.59
CA HIS A 673 -23.94 20.58 -12.63
C HIS A 673 -23.72 19.21 -13.33
N PRO A 674 -23.01 18.24 -12.72
CA PRO A 674 -22.76 16.90 -13.27
C PRO A 674 -24.01 16.15 -13.73
N PHE A 675 -25.15 16.54 -13.16
CA PHE A 675 -26.46 15.96 -13.42
C PHE A 675 -27.39 16.85 -14.27
N SER A 676 -26.83 17.90 -14.88
CA SER A 676 -27.55 18.75 -15.80
C SER A 676 -27.87 17.96 -17.09
N VAL A 677 -29.15 17.84 -17.46
CA VAL A 677 -29.59 17.24 -18.72
C VAL A 677 -29.23 18.14 -19.91
N GLY A 678 -28.89 19.40 -19.64
CA GLY A 678 -28.25 20.28 -20.62
C GLY A 678 -26.80 19.91 -20.93
N LEU A 679 -26.22 18.98 -20.17
CA LEU A 679 -24.81 18.65 -20.21
C LEU A 679 -24.59 17.13 -20.16
N GLU A 680 -24.78 16.46 -21.29
CA GLU A 680 -24.61 15.01 -21.45
C GLU A 680 -23.13 14.55 -21.57
N TYR A 681 -22.18 15.41 -21.20
CA TYR A 681 -20.74 15.16 -21.25
C TYR A 681 -20.03 15.98 -20.18
N ILE A 682 -18.78 15.63 -19.87
CA ILE A 682 -17.98 16.42 -18.92
C ILE A 682 -17.27 17.55 -19.67
N PRO A 683 -17.49 18.84 -19.33
CA PRO A 683 -16.93 19.96 -20.07
C PRO A 683 -15.41 20.04 -19.87
N CYS A 684 -14.70 20.70 -20.80
CA CYS A 684 -13.24 20.91 -20.70
C CYS A 684 -12.83 21.69 -19.44
N GLU A 685 -13.75 22.50 -18.91
CA GLU A 685 -13.62 23.28 -17.69
C GLU A 685 -14.99 23.35 -17.01
N ALA A 686 -15.06 23.39 -15.68
CA ALA A 686 -16.35 23.48 -14.97
C ALA A 686 -17.04 24.86 -15.11
N ASN A 687 -16.44 25.80 -15.84
CA ASN A 687 -16.97 27.10 -16.24
C ASN A 687 -16.88 27.34 -17.76
N CYS A 688 -16.78 26.29 -18.57
CA CYS A 688 -16.66 26.39 -20.03
C CYS A 688 -17.82 27.21 -20.64
N PRO A 689 -17.55 28.35 -21.32
CA PRO A 689 -18.58 29.19 -21.90
C PRO A 689 -19.42 28.50 -22.99
N THR A 690 -18.79 27.68 -23.84
CA THR A 690 -19.48 26.98 -24.92
C THR A 690 -20.40 25.89 -24.37
N ALA A 691 -19.96 25.17 -23.35
CA ALA A 691 -20.79 24.19 -22.65
C ALA A 691 -21.97 24.87 -21.94
N LEU A 692 -21.74 26.03 -21.33
CA LEU A 692 -22.77 26.82 -20.66
C LEU A 692 -23.85 27.30 -21.63
N ALA A 693 -23.44 27.85 -22.78
CA ALA A 693 -24.38 28.31 -23.81
C ALA A 693 -25.27 27.16 -24.31
N ARG A 694 -24.68 25.97 -24.53
CA ARG A 694 -25.42 24.75 -24.87
C ARG A 694 -26.37 24.33 -23.76
N ALA A 695 -25.88 24.25 -22.52
CA ALA A 695 -26.70 23.83 -21.38
C ALA A 695 -27.92 24.75 -21.22
N ARG A 696 -27.75 26.07 -21.34
CA ARG A 696 -28.86 27.04 -21.32
C ARG A 696 -29.86 26.81 -22.43
N LEU A 697 -29.40 26.62 -23.67
CA LEU A 697 -30.29 26.32 -24.80
C LEU A 697 -31.18 25.09 -24.53
N VAL A 698 -30.61 24.02 -23.97
CA VAL A 698 -31.34 22.79 -23.65
C VAL A 698 -32.30 23.00 -22.48
N LEU A 699 -31.85 23.68 -21.43
CA LEU A 699 -32.69 23.98 -20.26
C LEU A 699 -33.87 24.90 -20.64
N ASP A 700 -33.67 25.91 -21.49
CA ASP A 700 -34.72 26.79 -22.00
C ASP A 700 -35.79 26.02 -22.80
N ARG A 701 -35.38 24.99 -23.55
CA ARG A 701 -36.29 24.12 -24.29
C ARG A 701 -37.06 23.20 -23.33
N LEU A 702 -36.38 22.68 -22.32
CA LEU A 702 -37.00 21.86 -21.30
C LEU A 702 -38.04 22.64 -20.48
N GLU A 703 -37.73 23.88 -20.10
CA GLU A 703 -38.66 24.78 -19.40
C GLU A 703 -39.96 24.97 -20.18
N LYS A 704 -39.86 25.17 -21.50
CA LYS A 704 -41.02 25.32 -22.38
C LYS A 704 -41.81 24.01 -22.51
N ALA A 705 -41.13 22.87 -22.52
CA ALA A 705 -41.77 21.57 -22.74
C ALA A 705 -42.50 21.05 -21.48
N VAL A 706 -41.89 21.22 -20.29
CA VAL A 706 -42.37 20.67 -19.02
C VAL A 706 -42.15 21.63 -17.83
N PRO A 707 -42.78 22.83 -17.83
CA PRO A 707 -42.48 23.92 -16.90
C PRO A 707 -42.60 23.52 -15.42
N ASP A 708 -43.60 22.72 -15.07
CA ASP A 708 -43.82 22.30 -13.67
C ASP A 708 -42.71 21.39 -13.15
N LYS A 709 -42.22 20.46 -13.99
CA LYS A 709 -41.12 19.55 -13.62
C LYS A 709 -39.76 20.25 -13.69
N PHE A 710 -39.63 21.23 -14.59
CA PHE A 710 -38.42 22.02 -14.75
C PHE A 710 -38.04 22.77 -13.46
N ARG A 711 -39.01 23.36 -12.75
CA ARG A 711 -38.73 24.09 -11.50
C ARG A 711 -38.11 23.19 -10.43
N SER A 712 -38.68 22.01 -10.18
CA SER A 712 -38.11 21.04 -9.23
C SER A 712 -36.72 20.56 -9.66
N TYR A 713 -36.54 20.38 -10.96
CA TYR A 713 -35.28 19.94 -11.53
C TYR A 713 -34.15 20.99 -11.39
N VAL A 714 -34.44 22.26 -11.68
CA VAL A 714 -33.47 23.36 -11.48
C VAL A 714 -33.13 23.53 -10.00
N GLN A 715 -34.12 23.40 -9.10
CA GLN A 715 -33.86 23.46 -7.66
C GLN A 715 -32.85 22.40 -7.22
N MET A 716 -32.93 21.18 -7.76
CA MET A 716 -31.98 20.11 -7.49
C MET A 716 -30.57 20.46 -7.97
N LEU A 717 -30.40 21.09 -9.13
CA LEU A 717 -29.08 21.51 -9.64
C LEU A 717 -28.40 22.58 -8.77
N HIS A 718 -29.16 23.27 -7.92
CA HIS A 718 -28.64 24.26 -6.98
C HIS A 718 -28.14 23.65 -5.66
N ASN A 719 -28.47 22.40 -5.37
CA ASN A 719 -28.14 21.75 -4.10
C ASN A 719 -26.75 21.10 -4.16
N PRO A 720 -26.03 20.98 -3.02
CA PRO A 720 -24.84 20.15 -2.93
C PRO A 720 -25.15 18.69 -3.28
N THR A 721 -24.22 18.02 -3.95
CA THR A 721 -24.39 16.64 -4.40
C THR A 721 -23.15 15.80 -4.08
N LEU A 722 -23.34 14.63 -3.49
CA LEU A 722 -22.26 13.65 -3.29
C LEU A 722 -22.03 12.90 -4.60
N LEU A 723 -20.79 12.90 -5.10
CA LEU A 723 -20.32 12.02 -6.17
C LEU A 723 -19.54 10.87 -5.56
N PHE A 724 -19.76 9.62 -5.99
CA PHE A 724 -19.12 8.43 -5.41
C PHE A 724 -18.01 7.88 -6.29
N SER A 725 -16.89 7.47 -5.67
CA SER A 725 -15.77 6.83 -6.37
C SER A 725 -16.08 5.41 -6.87
N ASP A 726 -16.87 4.67 -6.09
CA ASP A 726 -17.04 3.22 -6.27
C ASP A 726 -18.15 2.87 -7.26
N GLU A 727 -18.99 3.84 -7.63
CA GLU A 727 -20.07 3.66 -8.60
C GLU A 727 -20.07 4.87 -9.56
N GLN A 728 -19.57 4.66 -10.78
CA GLN A 728 -19.44 5.72 -11.78
C GLN A 728 -20.80 6.38 -12.08
N GLY A 729 -20.84 7.71 -12.06
CA GLY A 729 -22.06 8.50 -12.26
C GLY A 729 -23.10 8.43 -11.12
N ALA A 730 -22.83 7.71 -10.03
CA ALA A 730 -23.72 7.68 -8.88
C ALA A 730 -23.66 9.00 -8.11
N ILE A 731 -24.85 9.53 -7.80
CA ILE A 731 -25.00 10.77 -7.06
C ILE A 731 -26.04 10.67 -5.95
N VAL A 732 -25.87 11.49 -4.92
CA VAL A 732 -26.89 11.76 -3.90
C VAL A 732 -27.02 13.26 -3.69
N GLU A 733 -28.21 13.79 -3.93
CA GLU A 733 -28.56 15.18 -3.65
C GLU A 733 -28.72 15.41 -2.15
N LEU A 734 -28.10 16.47 -1.64
CA LEU A 734 -28.25 16.96 -0.28
C LEU A 734 -29.05 18.27 -0.31
N ILE A 735 -30.33 18.24 0.02
CA ILE A 735 -31.17 19.44 0.10
C ILE A 735 -30.84 20.15 1.42
N PRO A 736 -30.14 21.29 1.41
CA PRO A 736 -29.65 21.90 2.63
C PRO A 736 -30.81 22.56 3.39
N LEU A 737 -30.85 22.38 4.71
CA LEU A 737 -31.85 23.02 5.60
C LEU A 737 -31.39 24.40 6.11
N GLU A 738 -30.12 24.72 5.88
CA GLU A 738 -29.43 25.95 6.26
C GLU A 738 -28.34 26.22 5.23
N ASP A 739 -27.77 27.44 5.19
CA ASP A 739 -26.71 27.75 4.24
C ASP A 739 -25.45 26.91 4.54
N PRO A 740 -24.99 26.03 3.61
CA PRO A 740 -23.86 25.13 3.82
C PRO A 740 -22.55 25.79 4.25
N ILE A 741 -22.38 27.09 3.94
CA ILE A 741 -21.16 27.85 4.27
C ILE A 741 -21.34 28.80 5.46
N ALA A 742 -22.58 29.13 5.86
CA ALA A 742 -22.83 30.08 6.96
C ALA A 742 -22.46 29.51 8.34
N GLY A 743 -22.53 28.18 8.50
CA GLY A 743 -22.20 27.47 9.76
C GLY A 743 -20.70 27.38 10.09
N SER A 744 -19.82 27.68 9.14
CA SER A 744 -18.35 27.54 9.29
C SER A 744 -17.72 28.41 10.40
N ALA A 745 -18.49 29.36 10.96
CA ALA A 745 -18.06 30.26 12.04
C ALA A 745 -18.54 29.87 13.45
N ARG A 746 -19.38 28.83 13.62
CA ARG A 746 -19.94 28.45 14.93
C ARG A 746 -19.47 27.07 15.36
N SER A 747 -18.38 27.02 16.11
CA SER A 747 -18.04 25.83 16.91
C SER A 747 -18.94 25.80 18.15
N PRO A 748 -19.48 24.63 18.58
CA PRO A 748 -20.23 24.53 19.81
C PRO A 748 -19.34 24.88 21.01
N GLU A 749 -19.87 25.68 21.96
CA GLU A 749 -19.18 26.25 23.13
C GLU A 749 -18.53 25.22 24.10
N ASN A 750 -18.63 23.92 23.84
CA ASN A 750 -18.12 22.85 24.71
C ASN A 750 -16.73 22.31 24.31
N ASP A 751 -16.19 22.63 23.14
CA ASP A 751 -14.82 22.26 22.77
C ASP A 751 -13.83 23.38 23.12
N ARG A 752 -13.44 23.46 24.40
CA ARG A 752 -12.34 24.33 24.87
C ARG A 752 -10.96 23.79 24.48
N ILE A 753 -10.76 23.49 23.20
CA ILE A 753 -9.43 23.37 22.60
C ILE A 753 -9.35 24.51 21.59
N LYS A 754 -8.46 25.48 21.84
CA LYS A 754 -8.14 26.56 20.90
C LYS A 754 -7.78 25.92 19.55
N ARG A 755 -8.73 25.91 18.60
CA ARG A 755 -8.44 25.56 17.21
C ARG A 755 -7.41 26.56 16.70
N SER A 756 -6.34 26.08 16.07
CA SER A 756 -5.40 26.97 15.37
C SER A 756 -6.16 27.72 14.28
N ASP A 757 -6.01 29.05 14.29
CA ASP A 757 -6.70 29.97 13.38
C ASP A 757 -6.54 29.52 11.90
N GLY A 758 -7.64 29.16 11.23
CA GLY A 758 -7.69 29.05 9.77
C GLY A 758 -8.27 27.77 9.14
N GLU A 759 -8.61 26.73 9.90
CA GLU A 759 -9.07 25.47 9.30
C GLU A 759 -10.59 25.42 9.08
N ALA A 760 -10.99 25.27 7.81
CA ALA A 760 -12.38 25.21 7.42
C ALA A 760 -13.02 23.87 7.86
N CYS A 761 -14.02 23.98 8.72
CA CYS A 761 -14.92 22.89 9.09
C CYS A 761 -16.33 23.28 8.61
N TYR A 762 -16.89 22.50 7.69
CA TYR A 762 -18.24 22.72 7.18
C TYR A 762 -19.18 21.71 7.83
N ARG A 763 -20.26 22.22 8.40
CA ARG A 763 -21.31 21.43 9.03
C ARG A 763 -22.65 22.03 8.67
N PHE A 764 -23.52 21.21 8.08
CA PHE A 764 -24.89 21.63 7.80
C PHE A 764 -25.85 20.45 7.77
N ARG A 765 -27.09 20.70 8.20
CA ARG A 765 -28.19 19.76 8.12
C ARG A 765 -28.78 19.71 6.72
N PHE A 766 -29.25 18.54 6.33
CA PHE A 766 -29.84 18.31 5.01
C PHE A 766 -31.01 17.33 5.05
N GLN A 767 -31.76 17.28 3.96
CA GLN A 767 -32.63 16.17 3.60
C GLN A 767 -32.06 15.48 2.36
N VAL A 768 -32.12 14.15 2.32
CA VAL A 768 -31.72 13.41 1.12
C VAL A 768 -32.78 13.64 0.05
N GLY A 769 -32.35 14.24 -1.06
CA GLY A 769 -33.18 14.42 -2.24
C GLY A 769 -33.10 13.19 -3.14
N MET A 770 -32.88 13.44 -4.42
CA MET A 770 -32.70 12.39 -5.41
C MET A 770 -31.40 11.60 -5.20
N SER A 771 -31.46 10.28 -5.43
CA SER A 771 -30.31 9.37 -5.36
C SER A 771 -30.31 8.41 -6.55
N SER A 772 -29.17 8.29 -7.22
CA SER A 772 -28.92 7.26 -8.25
C SER A 772 -28.04 6.11 -7.75
N LEU A 773 -27.53 6.21 -6.51
CA LEU A 773 -26.68 5.19 -5.88
C LEU A 773 -27.43 3.86 -5.73
N ARG A 774 -26.83 2.77 -6.19
CA ARG A 774 -27.44 1.42 -6.20
C ARG A 774 -26.92 0.52 -5.09
N THR A 775 -25.89 0.94 -4.37
CA THR A 775 -25.30 0.15 -3.30
C THR A 775 -26.20 0.08 -2.06
N HIS A 776 -25.94 -0.90 -1.18
CA HIS A 776 -26.61 -0.98 0.13
C HIS A 776 -26.44 0.28 0.98
N LEU A 777 -25.43 1.10 0.70
CA LEU A 777 -25.22 2.37 1.39
C LEU A 777 -26.37 3.36 1.13
N ALA A 778 -27.06 3.25 -0.01
CA ALA A 778 -28.14 4.16 -0.39
C ALA A 778 -29.33 4.13 0.61
N SER A 779 -29.64 2.98 1.20
CA SER A 779 -30.71 2.89 2.21
C SER A 779 -30.31 3.55 3.52
N TYR A 780 -29.03 3.48 3.90
CA TYR A 780 -28.51 4.11 5.10
C TYR A 780 -28.36 5.63 4.94
N ILE A 781 -27.87 6.12 3.80
CA ILE A 781 -27.73 7.57 3.56
C ILE A 781 -29.05 8.31 3.76
N LYS A 782 -30.19 7.71 3.39
CA LYS A 782 -31.54 8.28 3.61
C LYS A 782 -31.89 8.55 5.07
N LEU A 783 -31.19 7.93 6.01
CA LEU A 783 -31.39 8.11 7.45
C LEU A 783 -30.48 9.20 8.04
N ALA A 784 -29.51 9.71 7.28
CA ALA A 784 -28.64 10.80 7.72
C ALA A 784 -29.36 12.15 7.62
N ASP A 785 -29.04 13.06 8.54
CA ASP A 785 -29.66 14.39 8.65
C ASP A 785 -28.64 15.54 8.65
N GLU A 786 -27.35 15.24 8.71
CA GLU A 786 -26.28 16.22 8.77
C GLU A 786 -24.98 15.70 8.14
N ILE A 787 -24.20 16.60 7.54
CA ILE A 787 -22.87 16.31 7.00
C ILE A 787 -21.83 17.15 7.72
N VAL A 788 -20.69 16.54 8.02
CA VAL A 788 -19.51 17.20 8.56
C VAL A 788 -18.34 16.95 7.61
N ILE A 789 -17.73 18.04 7.14
CA ILE A 789 -16.54 18.06 6.30
C ILE A 789 -15.46 18.81 7.07
N GLU A 790 -14.41 18.12 7.47
CA GLU A 790 -13.34 18.70 8.27
C GLU A 790 -11.99 18.22 7.74
N ARG A 791 -11.17 19.17 7.28
CA ARG A 791 -9.90 18.89 6.58
C ARG A 791 -10.11 17.86 5.45
N GLU A 792 -9.52 16.67 5.54
CA GLU A 792 -9.65 15.58 4.56
C GLU A 792 -10.85 14.65 4.82
N CYS A 793 -11.51 14.74 5.99
CA CYS A 793 -12.56 13.81 6.38
C CYS A 793 -13.97 14.30 5.99
N VAL A 794 -14.83 13.35 5.61
CA VAL A 794 -16.26 13.56 5.33
C VAL A 794 -17.05 12.48 6.05
N THR A 795 -17.99 12.89 6.90
CA THR A 795 -18.83 11.97 7.67
C THR A 795 -20.27 12.45 7.63
N LEU A 796 -21.20 11.53 7.35
CA LEU A 796 -22.62 11.77 7.55
C LEU A 796 -23.00 11.44 8.98
N TYR A 797 -23.83 12.29 9.57
CA TYR A 797 -24.34 12.20 10.92
C TYR A 797 -25.83 11.86 10.88
N ARG A 798 -26.27 11.24 11.97
CA ARG A 798 -27.68 10.98 12.26
C ARG A 798 -27.93 11.34 13.71
N GLU A 799 -28.91 12.20 13.96
CA GLU A 799 -29.33 12.59 15.31
C GLU A 799 -28.14 13.11 16.15
N GLY A 800 -27.24 13.87 15.50
CA GLY A 800 -26.06 14.47 16.11
C GLY A 800 -24.88 13.53 16.38
N ARG A 801 -24.94 12.27 15.91
CA ARG A 801 -23.85 11.28 16.08
C ARG A 801 -23.26 10.86 14.73
N PRO A 802 -21.95 10.55 14.66
CA PRO A 802 -21.35 9.94 13.47
C PRO A 802 -22.14 8.71 13.03
N PHE A 803 -22.37 8.59 11.73
CA PHE A 803 -23.19 7.50 11.19
C PHE A 803 -22.54 6.82 9.99
N ILE A 804 -22.08 7.58 8.98
CA ILE A 804 -21.46 6.99 7.78
C ILE A 804 -20.14 7.72 7.47
N PRO A 805 -18.97 7.10 7.73
CA PRO A 805 -17.70 7.66 7.30
C PRO A 805 -17.55 7.50 5.78
N LEU A 806 -17.32 8.61 5.08
CA LEU A 806 -17.22 8.70 3.61
C LEU A 806 -15.91 9.35 3.13
N SER A 807 -14.97 9.60 4.05
CA SER A 807 -13.69 10.27 3.78
C SER A 807 -12.94 9.64 2.60
N GLY A 808 -12.57 10.45 1.62
CA GLY A 808 -11.90 10.00 0.40
C GLY A 808 -12.78 9.21 -0.58
N GLN A 809 -13.94 8.67 -0.19
CA GLN A 809 -14.86 7.93 -1.06
C GLN A 809 -15.80 8.84 -1.86
N VAL A 810 -16.11 10.03 -1.34
CA VAL A 810 -17.05 10.97 -1.96
C VAL A 810 -16.44 12.34 -2.21
N PHE A 811 -16.82 12.95 -3.33
CA PHE A 811 -16.59 14.36 -3.60
C PHE A 811 -17.89 15.14 -3.41
N VAL A 812 -17.88 16.18 -2.57
CA VAL A 812 -19.04 17.07 -2.38
C VAL A 812 -19.03 18.13 -3.47
N TRP A 813 -19.78 17.89 -4.55
CA TRP A 813 -19.89 18.81 -5.67
C TRP A 813 -20.92 19.90 -5.35
N TRP A 814 -20.53 21.17 -5.52
CA TRP A 814 -21.46 22.28 -5.48
C TRP A 814 -21.02 23.41 -6.40
N HIS A 815 -21.99 24.13 -6.97
CA HIS A 815 -21.71 25.20 -7.92
C HIS A 815 -21.27 26.50 -7.22
N LYS A 816 -21.57 26.68 -5.92
CA LYS A 816 -21.23 27.91 -5.17
C LYS A 816 -19.89 27.85 -4.43
N HIS A 817 -19.35 26.66 -4.19
CA HIS A 817 -18.13 26.47 -3.41
C HIS A 817 -17.42 25.14 -3.76
N VAL A 818 -16.10 25.08 -3.63
CA VAL A 818 -15.31 23.83 -3.72
C VAL A 818 -14.89 23.37 -2.34
N PHE A 819 -15.53 22.33 -1.83
CA PHE A 819 -15.12 21.69 -0.59
C PHE A 819 -13.78 20.96 -0.78
N GLN A 820 -12.89 21.06 0.21
CA GLN A 820 -11.62 20.33 0.28
C GLN A 820 -10.73 20.49 -0.97
N ARG A 821 -10.71 21.69 -1.58
CA ARG A 821 -9.99 21.97 -2.84
C ARG A 821 -8.55 21.45 -2.85
N ASP A 822 -7.77 21.77 -1.82
CA ASP A 822 -6.34 21.46 -1.79
C ASP A 822 -6.08 19.95 -1.64
N PHE A 823 -6.92 19.25 -0.88
CA PHE A 823 -6.89 17.79 -0.76
C PHE A 823 -7.15 17.12 -2.12
N TRP A 824 -8.25 17.50 -2.79
CA TRP A 824 -8.60 16.92 -4.09
C TRP A 824 -7.62 17.30 -5.20
N GLN A 825 -7.04 18.50 -5.15
CA GLN A 825 -5.97 18.90 -6.06
C GLN A 825 -4.74 17.99 -5.90
N ALA A 826 -4.30 17.73 -4.65
CA ALA A 826 -3.17 16.85 -4.39
C ALA A 826 -3.45 15.38 -4.79
N MET A 827 -4.69 14.89 -4.58
CA MET A 827 -5.13 13.57 -5.07
C MET A 827 -5.06 13.47 -6.60
N VAL A 828 -5.53 14.51 -7.32
CA VAL A 828 -5.48 14.59 -8.78
C VAL A 828 -4.03 14.57 -9.29
N GLU A 829 -3.15 15.35 -8.66
CA GLU A 829 -1.72 15.39 -9.01
C GLU A 829 -1.06 14.02 -8.83
N ALA A 830 -1.27 13.38 -7.67
CA ALA A 830 -0.75 12.04 -7.41
C ALA A 830 -1.28 11.01 -8.41
N LYS A 831 -2.60 11.01 -8.68
CA LYS A 831 -3.22 10.08 -9.64
C LYS A 831 -2.68 10.27 -11.06
N ARG A 832 -2.49 11.51 -11.53
CA ARG A 832 -1.88 11.80 -12.85
C ARG A 832 -0.43 11.32 -12.95
N ALA A 833 0.29 11.33 -11.83
CA ALA A 833 1.69 10.94 -11.79
C ALA A 833 1.87 9.41 -11.75
N ASN A 834 0.93 8.68 -11.14
CA ASN A 834 1.05 7.23 -10.96
C ASN A 834 0.92 6.48 -12.30
N ALA A 835 2.07 6.02 -12.83
CA ALA A 835 2.13 5.30 -14.10
C ALA A 835 1.57 3.86 -14.03
N HIS A 836 1.37 3.29 -12.82
CA HIS A 836 0.83 1.94 -12.66
C HIS A 836 -0.62 1.79 -13.16
N ALA A 837 -1.40 2.87 -13.17
CA ALA A 837 -2.76 2.89 -13.73
C ALA A 837 -2.80 2.57 -15.24
N LEU A 838 -1.69 2.74 -15.97
CA LEU A 838 -1.57 2.41 -17.39
C LEU A 838 -1.06 0.98 -17.67
N ALA A 839 -0.46 0.31 -16.67
CA ALA A 839 0.15 -1.01 -16.84
C ALA A 839 -0.69 -2.16 -16.25
N ALA A 840 -1.56 -1.88 -15.28
CA ALA A 840 -2.42 -2.89 -14.66
C ALA A 840 -3.45 -3.51 -15.63
N ALA A 841 -3.76 -2.84 -16.75
CA ALA A 841 -4.59 -3.39 -17.83
C ALA A 841 -3.88 -4.47 -18.67
N ASN A 842 -2.55 -4.64 -18.53
CA ASN A 842 -1.76 -5.61 -19.30
C ASN A 842 -0.95 -6.60 -18.44
N THR A 843 -1.26 -6.73 -17.14
CA THR A 843 -0.83 -7.90 -16.35
C THR A 843 -1.82 -9.05 -16.47
N THR A 844 -2.25 -9.37 -17.70
CA THR A 844 -2.26 -10.79 -18.06
C THR A 844 -0.80 -11.20 -18.02
N ALA A 845 -0.47 -12.15 -17.13
CA ALA A 845 0.85 -12.75 -17.06
C ALA A 845 1.40 -12.91 -18.48
N GLU A 846 2.44 -12.14 -18.84
CA GLU A 846 3.25 -12.48 -20.00
C GLU A 846 3.67 -13.92 -19.76
N VAL A 847 3.03 -14.84 -20.48
CA VAL A 847 3.44 -16.24 -20.53
C VAL A 847 4.80 -16.20 -21.20
N LEU A 848 5.83 -16.02 -20.37
CA LEU A 848 7.21 -16.16 -20.75
C LEU A 848 7.31 -17.51 -21.46
N LYS A 849 7.66 -17.47 -22.75
CA LYS A 849 7.91 -18.69 -23.54
C LYS A 849 8.82 -19.60 -22.73
N ILE A 850 8.28 -20.72 -22.28
CA ILE A 850 9.03 -21.72 -21.51
C ILE A 850 10.13 -22.25 -22.44
N ASP A 851 11.39 -22.04 -22.05
CA ASP A 851 12.51 -22.45 -22.88
C ASP A 851 12.65 -23.97 -22.95
N ALA A 852 13.27 -24.47 -24.03
CA ALA A 852 13.40 -25.91 -24.27
C ALA A 852 14.22 -26.66 -23.20
N ALA A 853 15.10 -25.96 -22.45
CA ALA A 853 15.84 -26.57 -21.34
C ALA A 853 14.92 -26.79 -20.13
N THR A 854 13.98 -25.88 -19.87
CA THR A 854 12.95 -26.03 -18.83
C THR A 854 12.04 -27.22 -19.14
N VAL A 855 11.60 -27.41 -20.40
CA VAL A 855 10.82 -28.60 -20.80
C VAL A 855 11.60 -29.90 -20.57
N ARG A 856 12.88 -29.96 -20.95
CA ARG A 856 13.74 -31.13 -20.76
C ARG A 856 13.99 -31.45 -19.28
N ALA A 857 14.22 -30.42 -18.46
CA ALA A 857 14.42 -30.59 -17.02
C ALA A 857 13.15 -31.11 -16.34
N GLY A 858 11.97 -30.63 -16.75
CA GLY A 858 10.68 -31.09 -16.24
C GLY A 858 10.45 -32.57 -16.57
N ALA A 859 10.66 -32.96 -17.83
CA ALA A 859 10.53 -34.35 -18.27
C ALA A 859 11.49 -35.30 -17.51
N PHE A 860 12.73 -34.86 -17.28
CA PHE A 860 13.71 -35.61 -16.49
C PHE A 860 13.25 -35.83 -15.05
N LEU A 861 12.83 -34.78 -14.35
CA LEU A 861 12.38 -34.88 -12.96
C LEU A 861 11.12 -35.75 -12.84
N THR A 862 10.16 -35.61 -13.76
CA THR A 862 8.99 -36.48 -13.82
C THR A 862 9.39 -37.95 -13.99
N HIS A 863 10.39 -38.25 -14.83
CA HIS A 863 10.90 -39.61 -14.99
C HIS A 863 11.56 -40.14 -13.72
N VAL A 864 12.42 -39.33 -13.09
CA VAL A 864 13.08 -39.69 -11.83
C VAL A 864 12.07 -39.98 -10.72
N PHE A 865 11.08 -39.10 -10.51
CA PHE A 865 10.08 -39.30 -9.45
C PHE A 865 9.23 -40.55 -9.67
N LYS A 866 8.96 -40.92 -10.93
CA LYS A 866 8.27 -42.17 -11.27
C LYS A 866 9.11 -43.42 -11.04
N GLN A 867 10.44 -43.30 -10.95
CA GLN A 867 11.37 -44.42 -10.70
C GLN A 867 11.74 -44.62 -9.23
N VAL A 868 11.30 -43.74 -8.32
CA VAL A 868 11.58 -43.86 -6.87
C VAL A 868 10.31 -44.00 -5.99
N PRO A 869 9.26 -44.73 -6.40
CA PRO A 869 8.00 -44.80 -5.62
C PRO A 869 8.17 -45.47 -4.25
N ASP A 870 9.17 -46.35 -4.11
CA ASP A 870 9.44 -47.06 -2.85
C ASP A 870 10.33 -46.28 -1.87
N ARG A 871 10.89 -45.14 -2.29
CA ARG A 871 11.72 -44.29 -1.42
C ARG A 871 10.86 -43.63 -0.35
N SER A 872 11.27 -43.77 0.91
CA SER A 872 10.60 -43.14 2.04
C SER A 872 11.18 -41.76 2.32
N PHE A 873 10.31 -40.77 2.43
CA PHE A 873 10.60 -39.38 2.79
C PHE A 873 10.03 -39.10 4.18
N SER A 874 10.78 -39.45 5.22
CA SER A 874 10.31 -39.38 6.61
C SER A 874 8.94 -40.06 6.85
N GLY A 875 8.72 -41.23 6.25
CA GLY A 875 7.47 -42.00 6.37
C GLY A 875 6.47 -41.77 5.23
N TYR A 876 6.72 -40.80 4.34
CA TYR A 876 5.92 -40.54 3.15
C TYR A 876 6.48 -41.26 1.92
N LYS A 877 5.62 -41.75 1.03
CA LYS A 877 5.99 -42.33 -0.27
C LYS A 877 5.28 -41.60 -1.40
N ILE A 878 5.94 -41.47 -2.55
CA ILE A 878 5.34 -40.87 -3.75
C ILE A 878 4.25 -41.80 -4.27
N VAL A 879 3.03 -41.27 -4.39
CA VAL A 879 1.87 -41.99 -4.91
C VAL A 879 1.39 -41.43 -6.24
N THR A 880 1.62 -40.14 -6.51
CA THR A 880 1.24 -39.50 -7.77
C THR A 880 2.35 -38.58 -8.26
N VAL A 881 2.57 -38.56 -9.58
CA VAL A 881 3.46 -37.61 -10.27
C VAL A 881 2.77 -37.18 -11.55
N VAL A 882 2.34 -35.92 -11.61
CA VAL A 882 1.60 -35.35 -12.74
C VAL A 882 2.28 -34.06 -13.20
N THR A 883 2.65 -33.98 -14.48
CA THR A 883 3.11 -32.72 -15.06
C THR A 883 1.88 -31.84 -15.32
N ILE A 884 1.75 -30.73 -14.59
CA ILE A 884 0.62 -29.79 -14.71
C ILE A 884 0.78 -28.94 -15.97
N SER A 885 2.00 -28.40 -16.16
CA SER A 885 2.40 -27.61 -17.32
C SER A 885 3.89 -27.85 -17.60
N PRO A 886 4.44 -27.45 -18.77
CA PRO A 886 5.86 -27.66 -19.05
C PRO A 886 6.76 -27.00 -17.99
N GLY A 887 7.45 -27.80 -17.19
CA GLY A 887 8.26 -27.31 -16.07
C GLY A 887 7.53 -27.12 -14.75
N GLU A 888 6.31 -27.65 -14.61
CA GLU A 888 5.56 -27.66 -13.36
C GLU A 888 5.04 -29.07 -13.09
N ILE A 889 5.45 -29.68 -11.98
CA ILE A 889 5.18 -31.08 -11.67
C ILE A 889 4.53 -31.18 -10.30
N HIS A 890 3.32 -31.71 -10.25
CA HIS A 890 2.66 -32.16 -9.03
C HIS A 890 3.22 -33.50 -8.56
N VAL A 891 3.59 -33.59 -7.30
CA VAL A 891 4.04 -34.81 -6.63
C VAL A 891 3.20 -35.00 -5.37
N GLY A 892 2.29 -35.96 -5.40
CA GLY A 892 1.52 -36.35 -4.23
C GLY A 892 2.23 -37.46 -3.47
N LEU A 893 2.38 -37.27 -2.16
CA LEU A 893 2.98 -38.21 -1.23
C LEU A 893 1.95 -38.67 -0.19
N LYS A 894 2.00 -39.95 0.19
CA LYS A 894 1.14 -40.52 1.23
C LYS A 894 1.98 -41.13 2.35
N GLY A 895 1.66 -40.78 3.59
CA GLY A 895 2.35 -41.23 4.81
C GLY A 895 1.37 -41.70 5.89
N SER A 896 1.87 -41.88 7.13
CA SER A 896 1.13 -42.59 8.21
C SER A 896 -0.16 -41.93 8.69
N ASP A 897 -0.33 -40.61 8.50
CA ASP A 897 -1.46 -39.88 9.11
C ASP A 897 -2.24 -38.96 8.12
N GLU A 898 -1.58 -38.26 7.19
CA GLU A 898 -2.24 -37.36 6.20
C GLU A 898 -1.47 -37.29 4.87
N PRO A 899 -2.11 -37.00 3.71
CA PRO A 899 -1.43 -36.81 2.42
C PRO A 899 -0.62 -35.50 2.40
N LEU A 900 0.41 -35.44 1.55
CA LEU A 900 1.27 -34.28 1.34
C LEU A 900 1.41 -34.05 -0.17
N ASP A 901 1.02 -32.88 -0.65
CA ASP A 901 1.19 -32.52 -2.05
C ASP A 901 2.29 -31.47 -2.23
N ILE A 902 3.15 -31.67 -3.23
CA ILE A 902 4.28 -30.79 -3.53
C ILE A 902 4.26 -30.46 -5.02
N ILE A 903 4.33 -29.18 -5.35
CA ILE A 903 4.58 -28.71 -6.70
C ILE A 903 6.06 -28.40 -6.85
N VAL A 904 6.68 -29.04 -7.83
CA VAL A 904 8.04 -28.84 -8.29
C VAL A 904 7.99 -27.97 -9.55
N ASP A 905 8.35 -26.70 -9.39
CA ASP A 905 8.25 -25.67 -10.44
C ASP A 905 9.64 -25.19 -10.86
N ILE A 906 9.94 -25.30 -12.15
CA ILE A 906 11.24 -24.92 -12.74
C ILE A 906 11.11 -23.74 -13.70
N ARG A 907 9.94 -23.08 -13.74
CA ARG A 907 9.70 -21.88 -14.56
C ARG A 907 10.40 -20.66 -13.94
N PRO A 908 10.80 -19.66 -14.75
CA PRO A 908 11.42 -18.43 -14.23
C PRO A 908 10.44 -17.58 -13.39
N ASN A 909 10.99 -16.70 -12.53
CA ASN A 909 10.29 -15.63 -11.79
C ASN A 909 9.12 -16.05 -10.88
N GLN A 910 9.23 -17.16 -10.15
CA GLN A 910 8.24 -17.55 -9.14
C GLN A 910 8.44 -16.75 -7.83
N THR A 911 7.38 -16.09 -7.35
CA THR A 911 7.39 -15.20 -6.18
C THR A 911 7.04 -15.90 -4.86
N ALA A 912 6.35 -17.06 -4.90
CA ALA A 912 5.97 -17.84 -3.74
C ALA A 912 6.61 -19.24 -3.76
N ALA A 913 7.52 -19.48 -2.81
CA ALA A 913 8.31 -20.71 -2.70
C ALA A 913 8.41 -21.15 -1.24
N LEU A 914 8.14 -22.42 -0.96
CA LEU A 914 8.49 -23.04 0.33
C LEU A 914 9.98 -23.39 0.41
N ALA A 915 10.59 -23.70 -0.74
CA ALA A 915 12.02 -23.93 -0.86
C ALA A 915 12.49 -23.67 -2.29
N LYS A 916 13.77 -23.30 -2.46
CA LYS A 916 14.40 -23.12 -3.77
C LYS A 916 15.72 -23.89 -3.83
N ILE A 917 15.90 -24.69 -4.87
CA ILE A 917 17.07 -25.53 -5.12
C ILE A 917 17.56 -25.25 -6.55
N GLY A 918 18.53 -24.34 -6.69
CA GLY A 918 18.97 -23.86 -8.00
C GLY A 918 17.84 -23.15 -8.75
N ARG A 919 17.43 -23.69 -9.91
CA ARG A 919 16.28 -23.21 -10.70
C ARG A 919 14.95 -23.86 -10.28
N ILE A 920 14.97 -24.85 -9.40
CA ILE A 920 13.78 -25.56 -8.94
C ILE A 920 13.20 -24.84 -7.73
N THR A 921 11.90 -24.59 -7.78
CA THR A 921 11.09 -24.06 -6.70
C THR A 921 10.15 -25.15 -6.21
N LEU A 922 10.07 -25.36 -4.91
CA LEU A 922 9.11 -26.26 -4.29
C LEU A 922 8.06 -25.42 -3.59
N ARG A 923 6.79 -25.73 -3.84
CA ARG A 923 5.64 -25.14 -3.14
C ARG A 923 4.59 -26.21 -2.89
N HIS A 924 3.55 -25.89 -2.14
CA HIS A 924 2.37 -26.73 -2.05
C HIS A 924 1.32 -26.23 -3.07
N PRO A 925 0.37 -27.07 -3.51
CA PRO A 925 -0.85 -26.59 -4.19
C PRO A 925 -1.64 -25.65 -3.28
N GLU A 926 -2.25 -24.60 -3.83
CA GLU A 926 -3.01 -23.63 -3.03
C GLU A 926 -4.15 -24.29 -2.23
N ASP A 927 -4.73 -25.36 -2.77
CA ASP A 927 -5.79 -26.18 -2.19
C ASP A 927 -5.30 -27.28 -1.23
N SER A 928 -3.99 -27.52 -1.13
CA SER A 928 -3.40 -28.57 -0.27
C SER A 928 -2.13 -28.08 0.46
N PRO A 929 -2.23 -27.11 1.39
CA PRO A 929 -1.08 -26.59 2.12
C PRO A 929 -0.52 -27.59 3.15
N ILE A 930 0.75 -27.39 3.51
CA ILE A 930 1.45 -28.19 4.53
C ILE A 930 1.03 -27.69 5.92
N LYS A 931 0.26 -28.49 6.66
CA LYS A 931 -0.37 -28.09 7.94
C LYS A 931 0.25 -28.78 9.15
N SER A 932 0.80 -29.99 9.00
CA SER A 932 1.30 -30.77 10.14
C SER A 932 2.82 -30.87 10.22
N PRO A 933 3.41 -31.02 11.43
CA PRO A 933 4.83 -31.30 11.60
C PRO A 933 5.31 -32.54 10.84
N ALA A 934 4.43 -33.53 10.62
CA ALA A 934 4.72 -34.74 9.85
C ALA A 934 4.87 -34.42 8.35
N GLN A 935 3.93 -33.67 7.77
CA GLN A 935 4.01 -33.18 6.40
C GLN A 935 5.25 -32.31 6.18
N TRP A 936 5.60 -31.44 7.15
CA TRP A 936 6.83 -30.65 7.09
C TRP A 936 8.11 -31.48 7.12
N ARG A 937 8.16 -32.57 7.89
CA ARG A 937 9.28 -33.54 7.84
C ARG A 937 9.35 -34.25 6.49
N GLY A 938 8.20 -34.69 5.96
CA GLY A 938 8.11 -35.29 4.61
C GLY A 938 8.58 -34.35 3.52
N PHE A 939 8.14 -33.09 3.54
CA PHE A 939 8.56 -32.04 2.62
C PHE A 939 10.07 -31.77 2.69
N ARG A 940 10.64 -31.62 3.90
CA ARG A 940 12.09 -31.42 4.06
C ARG A 940 12.89 -32.61 3.51
N SER A 941 12.47 -33.84 3.79
CA SER A 941 13.12 -35.04 3.27
C SER A 941 13.04 -35.13 1.74
N PHE A 942 11.91 -34.77 1.14
CA PHE A 942 11.73 -34.70 -0.31
C PHE A 942 12.59 -33.59 -0.96
N ARG A 943 12.65 -32.41 -0.34
CA ARG A 943 13.53 -31.31 -0.74
C ARG A 943 15.00 -31.74 -0.74
N ASP A 944 15.46 -32.40 0.31
CA ASP A 944 16.86 -32.82 0.44
C ASP A 944 17.23 -33.87 -0.62
N PHE A 945 16.29 -34.75 -0.97
CA PHE A 945 16.45 -35.68 -2.10
C PHE A 945 16.66 -34.96 -3.43
N ILE A 946 15.86 -33.92 -3.73
CA ILE A 946 16.05 -33.12 -4.95
C ILE A 946 17.44 -32.43 -4.93
N GLY A 947 17.85 -31.91 -3.76
CA GLY A 947 19.19 -31.34 -3.58
C GLY A 947 20.32 -32.33 -3.89
N GLN A 948 20.21 -33.57 -3.39
CA GLN A 948 21.17 -34.65 -3.67
C GLN A 948 21.19 -35.02 -5.15
N LEU A 949 20.01 -35.18 -5.78
CA LEU A 949 19.87 -35.54 -7.20
C LEU A 949 20.59 -34.54 -8.12
N LEU A 950 20.47 -33.24 -7.82
CA LEU A 950 21.13 -32.20 -8.60
C LEU A 950 22.65 -32.17 -8.36
N THR A 951 23.08 -32.44 -7.13
CA THR A 951 24.50 -32.45 -6.74
C THR A 951 25.24 -33.63 -7.39
N GLU A 952 24.63 -34.82 -7.44
CA GLU A 952 25.20 -36.01 -8.11
C GLU A 952 25.32 -35.81 -9.62
N ARG A 953 24.35 -35.13 -10.25
CA ARG A 953 24.41 -34.80 -11.68
C ARG A 953 25.54 -33.82 -12.00
N SER A 954 25.75 -32.78 -11.17
CA SER A 954 26.86 -31.84 -11.34
C SER A 954 28.26 -32.46 -11.14
N ARG A 955 28.35 -33.69 -10.61
CA ARG A 955 29.60 -34.47 -10.55
C ARG A 955 29.79 -35.41 -11.74
N GLN A 956 28.73 -35.69 -12.51
CA GLN A 956 28.74 -36.58 -13.69
C GLN A 956 28.78 -35.81 -15.02
N SER A 957 28.42 -34.51 -15.00
CA SER A 957 28.62 -33.53 -16.10
C SER A 957 29.91 -32.75 -15.89
#